data_AF-A0A554JQB1-F1
#
_entry.id   AF-A0A554JQB1-F1
#
_cell.length_a   1.000
_cell.length_b   1.000
_cell.length_c   1.000
_cell.angle_alpha   90.00
_cell.angle_beta   90.00
_cell.angle_gamma   90.00
#
_symmetry.space_group_name_H-M   'P 1'
#
loop_
_entity.id
_entity.type
_entity.pdbx_description
1 polymer ?
#
loop_
_entity_poly.entity_id
_entity_poly.type
_entity_poly.pdbx_seq_one_letter_code
_entity_poly.pdbx_strand_id
1 'polypeptide(L)'
;MTSANKMIKKVSKKSVLKIFLFFFVFISLLLVKPDVVSAAVEIYPGPGGNAYKSDLYNVEVWDGSAWIPAYVYKRSRISTMHWHVGTVTSVNFLTFGTTGPVNVRISKVSGPITSIAVSPKSKNIQNSISGGLATLTLNINDKTWITIDGDDANPLFIFADAFKPAVPAPGAGVKYFGPGVQDISPGTGNHYYPSDNEIIYLDGGAWVRGNIILTGKSNVKIMGPGILSGDLWDSQTIQNLGWNGMQDYFMIYGGSYGTLNSSTVSGITLVDSPVFNIYSMSSAYSVKILSPWYAQTDGFSVVDVDQVFIFNGDTTFNPYLNFWSPITNGYTVNLRITNSFGGTANNAVFLGGFYGNPPGANFTSLVDNVDIKTFNDNSFVQWGAPHEPAVFQIWVDNDNSGYGYRNQTYQNIRIEGNVNAPLMQLQNRVYPSYAWGGISYDPPLGNTENIVFKNITLEGTQSDVSGQKSEIKGWDANNGFRNIILENFSMGGTVLNQSNISNYIDVNSYVWGLGFSPAPTIDSLSANPTTIVQGSSSTLSWSTTNASSCTGSGSWTGSKGISGSQTVFPTTNSTYTLTCTNSGGGTVSKSVSVSVAQTSPIGLWTLDQTSGTTASDTSGSGYNGTLINYTGTSWTTGKVSNGLNFDGVDDQVKISGATTLNKLTGMTLSAWVNPRSSGGNGSGAGTIFTKSGIVGSSARFRILMGSDGSSIQLTANYTITSAGWKTPTGSLPLNSWHHVVVTYTHDNVNSIPKIYIDGVLQTLTTLGTASGVGLNDDDILYIGSRGTSATGVFDGVIDQARIYNRELSSGEVTTLYNSESSPPPIDFSLSSSPSTVKVMQAKSVTNTVTATLVSGTSGAVSFSASGLPTDATASFSPTSCSPTCTTTLTIDSLSSTPVGNSTITVTGTAGTVTRTSTFTLDMNYRGDINNDGTVNSIDWSLMNFKWNTSDVSTDLNSDGNVNSVDFSLLNANWFKSG
;
A
#
# COMPACT_ATOMS: atom_id res chain seq x y z
N MET A 1 17.79 78.94 22.74
CA MET A 1 18.39 77.70 22.19
C MET A 1 17.25 76.75 21.87
N THR A 2 16.62 76.88 20.71
CA THR A 2 16.99 76.34 19.37
C THR A 2 16.38 74.97 19.10
N SER A 3 15.31 75.02 18.31
CA SER A 3 14.74 74.00 17.43
C SER A 3 13.83 72.91 18.00
N ALA A 4 12.75 73.35 18.66
CA ALA A 4 11.43 72.75 18.46
C ALA A 4 10.69 73.57 17.37
N ASN A 5 10.32 72.96 16.24
CA ASN A 5 9.06 73.24 15.52
C ASN A 5 8.94 72.48 14.18
N LYS A 6 7.71 71.95 13.97
CA LYS A 6 7.11 71.33 12.76
C LYS A 6 7.53 69.86 12.52
N MET A 7 6.66 68.84 12.53
CA MET A 7 5.25 68.81 12.10
C MET A 7 4.40 67.78 12.88
N ILE A 8 3.12 68.12 13.03
CA ILE A 8 2.05 67.47 13.79
C ILE A 8 1.08 66.73 12.84
N LYS A 9 0.60 65.55 13.28
CA LYS A 9 -0.66 64.83 12.96
C LYS A 9 -0.94 64.31 11.53
N LYS A 10 -1.02 62.98 11.40
CA LYS A 10 -2.29 62.20 11.24
C LYS A 10 -1.95 60.70 11.07
N VAL A 11 -1.97 59.93 12.15
CA VAL A 11 -2.12 58.46 12.03
C VAL A 11 -3.60 58.16 12.19
N SER A 12 -4.23 57.68 11.11
CA SER A 12 -5.66 57.38 11.11
C SER A 12 -5.96 56.12 11.92
N LYS A 13 -7.12 56.07 12.60
CA LYS A 13 -7.64 54.85 13.28
C LYS A 13 -7.66 53.60 12.39
N LYS A 14 -7.65 53.73 11.05
CA LYS A 14 -7.54 52.61 10.11
C LYS A 14 -6.16 51.94 10.10
N SER A 15 -5.10 52.65 10.46
CA SER A 15 -3.73 52.10 10.49
C SER A 15 -3.48 51.23 11.71
N VAL A 16 -4.06 51.58 12.87
CA VAL A 16 -3.95 50.77 14.10
C VAL A 16 -4.82 49.51 14.01
N LEU A 17 -6.01 49.60 13.39
CA LEU A 17 -6.86 48.45 13.12
C LEU A 17 -6.24 47.51 12.08
N LYS A 18 -5.56 48.04 11.05
CA LYS A 18 -4.81 47.22 10.08
C LYS A 18 -3.60 46.55 10.68
N ILE A 19 -2.87 47.19 11.59
CA ILE A 19 -1.72 46.57 12.28
C ILE A 19 -2.19 45.49 13.25
N PHE A 20 -3.30 45.69 13.97
CA PHE A 20 -3.91 44.63 14.79
C PHE A 20 -4.47 43.49 13.95
N LEU A 21 -5.11 43.76 12.80
CA LEU A 21 -5.62 42.71 11.90
C LEU A 21 -4.47 41.97 11.20
N PHE A 22 -3.37 42.66 10.84
CA PHE A 22 -2.20 42.01 10.24
C PHE A 22 -1.47 41.14 11.26
N PHE A 23 -1.37 41.56 12.53
CA PHE A 23 -0.79 40.75 13.60
C PHE A 23 -1.70 39.56 13.97
N PHE A 24 -3.02 39.72 13.92
CA PHE A 24 -3.98 38.61 14.12
C PHE A 24 -3.95 37.63 12.96
N VAL A 25 -3.88 38.12 11.71
CA VAL A 25 -3.80 37.27 10.50
C VAL A 25 -2.43 36.58 10.40
N PHE A 26 -1.33 37.21 10.82
CA PHE A 26 -0.01 36.54 10.86
C PHE A 26 0.08 35.48 11.97
N ILE A 27 -0.55 35.70 13.13
CA ILE A 27 -0.66 34.69 14.18
C ILE A 27 -1.64 33.58 13.77
N SER A 28 -2.72 33.90 13.03
CA SER A 28 -3.63 32.90 12.46
C SER A 28 -2.98 32.08 11.34
N LEU A 29 -2.08 32.66 10.52
CA LEU A 29 -1.31 31.94 9.49
C LEU A 29 -0.14 31.11 10.05
N LEU A 30 0.39 31.47 11.23
CA LEU A 30 1.28 30.60 12.02
C LEU A 30 0.52 29.51 12.80
N LEU A 31 -0.82 29.56 12.82
CA LEU A 31 -1.71 28.56 13.43
C LEU A 31 -2.47 27.71 12.41
N VAL A 32 -2.30 27.94 11.10
CA VAL A 32 -2.69 26.96 10.09
C VAL A 32 -1.62 25.86 10.13
N LYS A 33 -1.75 24.96 11.12
CA LYS A 33 -1.23 23.61 10.96
C LYS A 33 -1.77 23.12 9.62
N PRO A 34 -0.98 22.42 8.78
CA PRO A 34 -1.59 21.58 7.78
C PRO A 34 -2.68 20.78 8.51
N ASP A 35 -3.88 20.65 7.94
CA ASP A 35 -4.83 19.67 8.43
C ASP A 35 -4.13 18.32 8.29
N VAL A 36 -3.37 17.95 9.34
CA VAL A 36 -2.98 16.59 9.60
C VAL A 36 -4.32 15.97 9.88
N VAL A 37 -4.91 15.36 8.85
CA VAL A 37 -6.05 14.49 9.02
C VAL A 37 -5.62 13.54 10.13
N SER A 38 -6.18 13.72 11.32
CA SER A 38 -5.85 12.86 12.46
C SER A 38 -6.17 11.43 12.02
N ALA A 39 -5.29 10.49 12.33
CA ALA A 39 -5.55 9.09 12.05
C ALA A 39 -6.93 8.73 12.64
N ALA A 40 -7.79 8.15 11.82
CA ALA A 40 -9.05 7.61 12.30
C ALA A 40 -8.73 6.41 13.21
N VAL A 41 -9.43 6.33 14.34
CA VAL A 41 -9.23 5.30 15.39
C VAL A 41 -10.53 4.53 15.61
N GLU A 42 -10.42 3.22 15.77
CA GLU A 42 -11.53 2.32 16.12
C GLU A 42 -11.22 1.64 17.46
N ILE A 43 -11.90 2.06 18.54
CA ILE A 43 -11.76 1.46 19.87
C ILE A 43 -12.80 0.34 20.04
N TYR A 44 -12.33 -0.85 20.38
CA TYR A 44 -13.19 -1.99 20.63
C TYR A 44 -13.76 -1.97 22.05
N PRO A 45 -15.05 -2.33 22.25
CA PRO A 45 -15.61 -2.47 23.58
C PRO A 45 -14.97 -3.65 24.32
N GLY A 46 -15.11 -3.69 25.65
CA GLY A 46 -14.84 -4.91 26.42
C GLY A 46 -16.00 -5.92 26.35
N PRO A 47 -15.81 -7.14 26.86
CA PRO A 47 -16.84 -8.20 26.86
C PRO A 47 -17.99 -7.99 27.85
N GLY A 48 -18.12 -6.80 28.44
CA GLY A 48 -19.04 -6.51 29.52
C GLY A 48 -18.50 -6.95 30.89
N GLY A 49 -18.83 -6.19 31.94
CA GLY A 49 -18.32 -6.42 33.29
C GLY A 49 -16.81 -6.16 33.46
N ASN A 50 -16.31 -6.38 34.69
CA ASN A 50 -14.91 -6.13 35.05
C ASN A 50 -14.08 -7.41 35.23
N ALA A 51 -14.62 -8.59 34.92
CA ALA A 51 -13.97 -9.88 35.20
C ALA A 51 -12.61 -10.05 34.52
N TYR A 52 -12.47 -9.50 33.30
CA TYR A 52 -11.23 -9.54 32.52
C TYR A 52 -10.57 -8.16 32.40
N LYS A 53 -11.03 -7.16 33.15
CA LYS A 53 -10.48 -5.80 33.09
C LYS A 53 -9.21 -5.71 33.93
N SER A 54 -8.19 -5.04 33.41
CA SER A 54 -6.99 -4.71 34.19
C SER A 54 -7.33 -3.79 35.36
N ASP A 55 -6.81 -4.16 36.52
CA ASP A 55 -6.79 -3.39 37.76
C ASP A 55 -5.44 -2.68 37.97
N LEU A 56 -4.51 -2.78 37.01
CA LEU A 56 -3.17 -2.19 37.08
C LEU A 56 -3.04 -0.94 36.20
N TYR A 57 -3.61 -0.97 34.99
CA TYR A 57 -3.38 0.06 33.98
C TYR A 57 -4.69 0.57 33.38
N ASN A 58 -4.76 1.88 33.11
CA ASN A 58 -5.74 2.47 32.21
C ASN A 58 -5.03 3.00 30.97
N VAL A 59 -5.66 2.82 29.80
CA VAL A 59 -5.16 3.30 28.52
C VAL A 59 -6.22 4.14 27.83
N GLU A 60 -5.80 5.27 27.27
CA GLU A 60 -6.62 6.13 26.43
C GLU A 60 -5.94 6.36 25.09
N VAL A 61 -6.72 6.43 24.01
CA VAL A 61 -6.22 6.62 22.64
C VAL A 61 -6.79 7.93 22.09
N TRP A 62 -5.95 8.74 21.47
CA TRP A 62 -6.36 10.03 20.90
C TRP A 62 -7.03 9.85 19.54
N ASP A 63 -8.29 10.24 19.39
CA ASP A 63 -9.04 10.11 18.12
C ASP A 63 -8.91 11.32 17.18
N GLY A 64 -8.15 12.33 17.58
CA GLY A 64 -8.05 13.63 16.89
C GLY A 64 -8.76 14.77 17.61
N SER A 65 -9.73 14.44 18.47
CA SER A 65 -10.57 15.40 19.19
C SER A 65 -10.57 15.19 20.71
N ALA A 66 -10.49 13.94 21.15
CA ALA A 66 -10.57 13.55 22.55
C ALA A 66 -9.70 12.31 22.85
N TRP A 67 -9.38 12.15 24.14
CA TRP A 67 -8.80 10.92 24.68
C TRP A 67 -9.94 9.93 24.93
N ILE A 68 -9.94 8.82 24.19
CA ILE A 68 -10.97 7.78 24.28
C ILE A 68 -10.45 6.63 25.13
N PRO A 69 -11.11 6.29 26.25
CA PRO A 69 -10.72 5.15 27.08
C PRO A 69 -10.82 3.84 26.30
N ALA A 70 -9.79 3.00 26.37
CA ALA A 70 -9.77 1.67 25.79
C ALA A 70 -9.89 0.59 26.88
N TYR A 71 -10.54 -0.53 26.57
CA TYR A 71 -10.64 -1.64 27.51
C TYR A 71 -9.31 -2.40 27.57
N VAL A 72 -8.65 -2.34 28.72
CA VAL A 72 -7.43 -3.11 28.98
C VAL A 72 -7.82 -4.46 29.58
N TYR A 73 -7.53 -5.54 28.87
CA TYR A 73 -7.72 -6.90 29.34
C TYR A 73 -6.61 -7.30 30.32
N LYS A 74 -6.90 -8.20 31.25
CA LYS A 74 -5.92 -8.80 32.17
C LYS A 74 -6.18 -10.29 32.34
N ARG A 75 -5.12 -11.08 32.28
CA ARG A 75 -5.10 -12.48 32.70
C ARG A 75 -3.92 -12.76 33.61
N SER A 76 -4.18 -13.52 34.68
CA SER A 76 -3.20 -13.87 35.70
C SER A 76 -3.21 -15.35 35.97
N ARG A 77 -2.03 -15.96 35.99
CA ARG A 77 -1.80 -17.36 36.37
C ARG A 77 -0.49 -17.46 37.14
N ILE A 78 -0.33 -18.58 37.84
CA ILE A 78 0.99 -18.94 38.39
C ILE A 78 1.83 -19.39 37.20
N SER A 79 2.95 -18.72 36.97
CA SER A 79 3.89 -19.16 35.95
C SER A 79 4.60 -20.42 36.42
N THR A 80 4.54 -21.49 35.64
CA THR A 80 5.40 -22.65 35.83
C THR A 80 6.65 -22.58 34.97
N MET A 81 6.76 -21.60 34.06
CA MET A 81 7.88 -21.41 33.13
C MET A 81 8.94 -20.46 33.68
N HIS A 82 10.11 -20.38 33.03
CA HIS A 82 11.27 -19.56 33.46
C HIS A 82 10.94 -18.07 33.66
N TRP A 83 9.84 -17.57 33.08
CA TRP A 83 9.30 -16.26 33.37
C TRP A 83 8.62 -16.19 34.75
N HIS A 84 9.34 -15.70 35.76
CA HIS A 84 8.91 -15.56 37.16
C HIS A 84 8.26 -16.83 37.75
N VAL A 85 8.95 -17.96 37.62
CA VAL A 85 8.53 -19.29 38.10
C VAL A 85 7.93 -19.22 39.52
N GLY A 86 6.78 -19.86 39.71
CA GLY A 86 6.11 -20.01 41.00
C GLY A 86 5.40 -18.77 41.51
N THR A 87 5.42 -17.65 40.76
CA THR A 87 4.73 -16.41 41.13
C THR A 87 3.49 -16.19 40.27
N VAL A 88 2.55 -15.39 40.80
CA VAL A 88 1.38 -14.95 40.04
C VAL A 88 1.79 -13.77 39.17
N THR A 89 1.92 -14.01 37.87
CA THR A 89 2.19 -12.97 36.86
C THR A 89 0.93 -12.63 36.08
N SER A 90 0.96 -11.51 35.35
CA SER A 90 -0.16 -11.13 34.49
C SER A 90 0.28 -10.66 33.11
N VAL A 91 -0.57 -10.89 32.12
CA VAL A 91 -0.50 -10.20 30.83
C VAL A 91 -1.65 -9.21 30.80
N ASN A 92 -1.33 -7.94 30.57
CA ASN A 92 -2.31 -6.86 30.42
C ASN A 92 -2.28 -6.42 28.96
N PHE A 93 -3.41 -6.33 28.26
CA PHE A 93 -3.36 -6.06 26.83
C PHE A 93 -4.58 -5.35 26.28
N LEU A 94 -4.44 -4.74 25.11
CA LEU A 94 -5.56 -4.26 24.31
C LEU A 94 -5.22 -4.25 22.82
N THR A 95 -6.26 -4.27 21.98
CA THR A 95 -6.14 -4.01 20.54
C THR A 95 -7.08 -2.86 20.18
N PHE A 96 -6.66 -1.99 19.26
CA PHE A 96 -7.54 -1.01 18.61
C PHE A 96 -7.14 -0.87 17.13
N GLY A 97 -8.05 -0.36 16.30
CA GLY A 97 -7.80 -0.08 14.89
C GLY A 97 -7.31 1.35 14.66
N THR A 98 -6.35 1.56 13.74
CA THR A 98 -5.94 2.90 13.29
C THR A 98 -5.62 2.93 11.79
N THR A 99 -5.74 4.10 11.18
CA THR A 99 -5.34 4.38 9.78
C THR A 99 -3.96 5.03 9.66
N GLY A 100 -3.34 5.39 10.79
CA GLY A 100 -2.06 6.10 10.83
C GLY A 100 -1.47 6.27 12.23
N PRO A 101 -0.44 7.12 12.40
CA PRO A 101 0.18 7.37 13.69
C PRO A 101 -0.82 7.95 14.69
N VAL A 102 -0.86 7.39 15.90
CA VAL A 102 -1.81 7.76 16.96
C VAL A 102 -1.11 7.90 18.31
N ASN A 103 -1.56 8.86 19.11
CA ASN A 103 -1.07 8.99 20.47
C ASN A 103 -1.87 8.11 21.44
N VAL A 104 -1.17 7.42 22.31
CA VAL A 104 -1.71 6.58 23.38
C VAL A 104 -1.19 7.09 24.71
N ARG A 105 -2.09 7.23 25.69
CA ARG A 105 -1.76 7.65 27.05
C ARG A 105 -2.02 6.52 28.03
N ILE A 106 -1.08 6.28 28.92
CA ILE A 106 -1.10 5.22 29.93
C ILE A 106 -1.03 5.85 31.31
N SER A 107 -1.86 5.32 32.22
CA SER A 107 -1.79 5.61 33.65
C SER A 107 -1.84 4.30 34.44
N LYS A 108 -1.29 4.32 35.65
CA LYS A 108 -1.53 3.25 36.63
C LYS A 108 -2.81 3.53 37.38
N VAL A 109 -3.52 2.47 37.77
CA VAL A 109 -4.67 2.57 38.68
C VAL A 109 -4.23 3.04 40.07
N SER A 110 -2.99 2.71 40.48
CA SER A 110 -2.39 3.14 41.74
C SER A 110 -0.99 3.71 41.53
N GLY A 111 -0.79 4.97 41.96
CA GLY A 111 0.48 5.68 41.92
C GLY A 111 0.86 6.27 40.55
N PRO A 112 1.90 7.13 40.48
CA PRO A 112 2.40 7.68 39.23
C PRO A 112 3.30 6.67 38.49
N ILE A 113 3.38 6.79 37.16
CA ILE A 113 4.42 6.15 36.36
C ILE A 113 5.72 6.97 36.47
N THR A 114 6.82 6.30 36.77
CA THR A 114 8.16 6.88 36.93
C THR A 114 9.11 6.48 35.81
N SER A 115 8.91 5.32 35.19
CA SER A 115 9.68 4.87 34.03
C SER A 115 8.87 3.96 33.12
N ILE A 116 9.24 3.96 31.84
CA ILE A 116 8.64 3.10 30.82
C ILE A 116 9.74 2.59 29.89
N ALA A 117 9.72 1.30 29.60
CA ALA A 117 10.54 0.68 28.57
C ALA A 117 9.62 0.06 27.51
N VAL A 118 9.83 0.42 26.25
CA VAL A 118 8.96 0.06 25.14
C VAL A 118 9.75 -0.79 24.14
N SER A 119 9.22 -1.98 23.87
CA SER A 119 9.73 -2.89 22.84
C SER A 119 8.67 -3.04 21.73
N PRO A 120 9.05 -3.24 20.45
CA PRO A 120 10.42 -3.46 20.03
C PRO A 120 11.23 -2.16 19.89
N LYS A 121 12.45 -2.12 20.42
CA LYS A 121 13.39 -0.99 20.41
C LYS A 121 13.75 -0.56 18.99
N SER A 122 13.74 -1.51 18.04
CA SER A 122 13.97 -1.27 16.62
C SER A 122 13.05 -0.19 16.02
N LYS A 123 11.85 -0.03 16.58
CA LYS A 123 10.85 0.95 16.14
C LYS A 123 11.05 2.36 16.69
N ASN A 124 11.95 2.54 17.67
CA ASN A 124 12.23 3.84 18.30
C ASN A 124 10.95 4.61 18.68
N ILE A 125 9.98 3.92 19.28
CA ILE A 125 8.67 4.46 19.61
C ILE A 125 8.84 5.66 20.53
N GLN A 126 8.38 6.82 20.05
CA GLN A 126 8.46 8.07 20.80
C GLN A 126 7.60 7.94 22.04
N ASN A 127 8.21 8.20 23.20
CA ASN A 127 7.54 8.13 24.48
C ASN A 127 8.01 9.24 25.41
N SER A 128 7.13 9.67 26.31
CA SER A 128 7.45 10.65 27.35
C SER A 128 6.61 10.41 28.60
N ILE A 129 7.11 10.85 29.75
CA ILE A 129 6.38 10.83 31.01
C ILE A 129 6.19 12.27 31.48
N SER A 130 4.95 12.64 31.77
CA SER A 130 4.59 13.96 32.31
C SER A 130 3.48 13.80 33.33
N GLY A 131 3.68 14.38 34.53
CA GLY A 131 2.68 14.32 35.61
C GLY A 131 2.31 12.91 36.07
N GLY A 132 3.20 11.93 35.92
CA GLY A 132 2.95 10.52 36.26
C GLY A 132 2.17 9.73 35.19
N LEU A 133 1.97 10.30 34.00
CA LEU A 133 1.32 9.67 32.84
C LEU A 133 2.36 9.42 31.75
N ALA A 134 2.36 8.23 31.15
CA ALA A 134 3.18 7.94 29.98
C ALA A 134 2.38 8.20 28.71
N THR A 135 3.00 8.81 27.69
CA THR A 135 2.41 8.99 26.36
C THR A 135 3.33 8.38 25.32
N LEU A 136 2.75 7.67 24.34
CA LEU A 136 3.41 7.00 23.23
C LEU A 136 2.80 7.44 21.91
N THR A 137 3.58 7.42 20.82
CA THR A 137 3.04 7.52 19.45
C THR A 137 3.23 6.19 18.73
N LEU A 138 2.13 5.50 18.44
CA LEU A 138 2.12 4.20 17.77
C LEU A 138 1.69 4.35 16.31
N ASN A 139 2.37 3.66 15.39
CA ASN A 139 1.96 3.55 13.99
C ASN A 139 1.02 2.36 13.79
N ILE A 140 0.37 2.32 12.63
CA ILE A 140 -0.39 1.15 12.19
C ILE A 140 0.51 -0.10 12.21
N ASN A 141 -0.06 -1.20 12.70
CA ASN A 141 0.57 -2.49 12.95
C ASN A 141 1.68 -2.50 14.01
N ASP A 142 1.79 -1.45 14.84
CA ASP A 142 2.67 -1.52 16.01
C ASP A 142 2.11 -2.47 17.06
N LYS A 143 2.90 -3.49 17.36
CA LYS A 143 2.67 -4.43 18.46
C LYS A 143 3.74 -4.23 19.50
N THR A 144 3.34 -3.82 20.69
CA THR A 144 4.27 -3.35 21.71
C THR A 144 4.24 -4.21 22.96
N TRP A 145 5.41 -4.35 23.57
CA TRP A 145 5.61 -4.86 24.91
C TRP A 145 6.12 -3.73 25.77
N ILE A 146 5.36 -3.35 26.80
CA ILE A 146 5.66 -2.22 27.65
C ILE A 146 5.91 -2.70 29.09
N THR A 147 7.10 -2.41 29.59
CA THR A 147 7.48 -2.61 30.99
C THR A 147 7.36 -1.26 31.70
N ILE A 148 6.54 -1.18 32.75
CA ILE A 148 6.24 0.05 33.49
C ILE A 148 6.87 -0.04 34.87
N ASP A 149 7.65 0.97 35.26
CA ASP A 149 8.37 1.00 36.55
C ASP A 149 9.26 -0.23 36.80
N GLY A 150 9.74 -0.87 35.73
CA GLY A 150 10.53 -2.11 35.81
C GLY A 150 9.71 -3.38 36.08
N ASP A 151 8.38 -3.29 36.14
CA ASP A 151 7.50 -4.45 36.37
C ASP A 151 7.33 -5.27 35.07
N ASP A 152 8.14 -6.30 34.92
CA ASP A 152 8.10 -7.27 33.83
C ASP A 152 7.31 -8.55 34.18
N ALA A 153 6.84 -8.67 35.43
CA ALA A 153 5.90 -9.70 35.86
C ALA A 153 4.46 -9.37 35.46
N ASN A 154 4.17 -8.09 35.19
CA ASN A 154 2.86 -7.60 34.79
C ASN A 154 2.91 -6.68 33.56
N PRO A 155 3.52 -7.07 32.44
CA PRO A 155 3.67 -6.20 31.28
C PRO A 155 2.32 -5.76 30.70
N LEU A 156 2.36 -4.61 30.02
CA LEU A 156 1.27 -4.08 29.22
C LEU A 156 1.59 -4.24 27.72
N PHE A 157 0.69 -4.85 26.98
CA PHE A 157 0.77 -5.02 25.54
C PHE A 157 -0.26 -4.13 24.84
N ILE A 158 0.18 -3.33 23.87
CA ILE A 158 -0.71 -2.49 23.08
C ILE A 158 -0.52 -2.83 21.61
N PHE A 159 -1.62 -3.20 20.96
CA PHE A 159 -1.67 -3.58 19.54
C PHE A 159 -2.47 -2.53 18.76
N ALA A 160 -1.76 -1.69 18.01
CA ALA A 160 -2.34 -0.68 17.12
C ALA A 160 -2.51 -1.29 15.72
N ASP A 161 -3.54 -2.12 15.55
CA ASP A 161 -3.76 -2.85 14.29
C ASP A 161 -4.42 -1.94 13.23
N ALA A 162 -4.46 -2.41 11.99
CA ALA A 162 -5.39 -1.84 11.00
C ALA A 162 -6.85 -1.98 11.48
N PHE A 163 -7.77 -1.23 10.85
CA PHE A 163 -9.20 -1.39 11.09
C PHE A 163 -9.63 -2.83 10.90
N LYS A 164 -10.59 -3.28 11.73
CA LYS A 164 -11.08 -4.65 11.64
C LYS A 164 -11.71 -4.90 10.26
N PRO A 165 -11.64 -6.14 9.75
CA PRO A 165 -12.39 -6.51 8.55
C PRO A 165 -13.88 -6.26 8.73
N ALA A 166 -14.62 -6.05 7.63
CA ALA A 166 -16.06 -5.90 7.71
C ALA A 166 -16.69 -7.16 8.31
N VAL A 167 -17.66 -6.97 9.22
CA VAL A 167 -18.42 -8.09 9.80
C VAL A 167 -19.17 -8.79 8.66
N PRO A 168 -18.99 -10.10 8.45
CA PRO A 168 -19.70 -10.84 7.41
C PRO A 168 -21.21 -10.79 7.63
N ALA A 169 -21.96 -10.76 6.53
CA ALA A 169 -23.42 -10.83 6.62
C ALA A 169 -23.86 -12.13 7.32
N PRO A 170 -24.86 -12.10 8.22
CA PRO A 170 -25.38 -13.31 8.83
C PRO A 170 -25.91 -14.28 7.77
N GLY A 171 -25.59 -15.56 7.90
CA GLY A 171 -26.02 -16.59 6.94
C GLY A 171 -25.41 -17.96 7.25
N ALA A 172 -25.82 -18.97 6.47
CA ALA A 172 -25.20 -20.29 6.53
C ALA A 172 -23.69 -20.19 6.23
N GLY A 173 -22.87 -20.89 7.01
CA GLY A 173 -21.41 -20.80 6.87
C GLY A 173 -20.76 -19.59 7.52
N VAL A 174 -21.49 -18.79 8.32
CA VAL A 174 -20.91 -17.73 9.16
C VAL A 174 -21.24 -17.98 10.64
N LYS A 175 -20.19 -18.13 11.45
CA LYS A 175 -20.27 -18.17 12.90
C LYS A 175 -19.76 -16.85 13.49
N TYR A 176 -20.67 -16.02 13.97
CA TYR A 176 -20.36 -14.70 14.52
C TYR A 176 -20.40 -14.70 16.06
N PHE A 177 -19.38 -14.10 16.67
CA PHE A 177 -19.31 -13.81 18.10
C PHE A 177 -19.13 -12.30 18.32
N GLY A 178 -20.17 -11.64 18.83
CA GLY A 178 -20.11 -10.22 19.20
C GLY A 178 -19.54 -9.97 20.61
N PRO A 179 -19.54 -8.70 21.07
CA PRO A 179 -19.10 -8.34 22.42
C PRO A 179 -19.81 -9.17 23.50
N GLY A 180 -19.04 -9.78 24.40
CA GLY A 180 -19.58 -10.68 25.43
C GLY A 180 -18.68 -11.85 25.75
N VAL A 181 -18.83 -12.43 26.94
CA VAL A 181 -18.22 -13.72 27.32
C VAL A 181 -19.13 -14.85 26.86
N GLN A 182 -18.62 -15.72 25.98
CA GLN A 182 -19.41 -16.77 25.33
C GLN A 182 -18.59 -18.05 25.22
N ASP A 183 -19.24 -19.20 25.35
CA ASP A 183 -18.65 -20.50 25.03
C ASP A 183 -18.80 -20.76 23.53
N ILE A 184 -17.74 -21.24 22.87
CA ILE A 184 -17.73 -21.41 21.42
C ILE A 184 -18.72 -22.49 20.94
N SER A 185 -18.88 -23.53 21.77
CA SER A 185 -19.76 -24.68 21.50
C SER A 185 -20.24 -25.30 22.83
N PRO A 186 -21.22 -24.66 23.51
CA PRO A 186 -21.74 -25.15 24.78
C PRO A 186 -22.26 -26.58 24.66
N GLY A 187 -21.87 -27.46 25.59
CA GLY A 187 -22.35 -28.85 25.65
C GLY A 187 -21.55 -29.86 24.84
N THR A 188 -20.55 -29.45 24.05
CA THR A 188 -19.64 -30.35 23.30
C THR A 188 -18.21 -30.34 23.85
N GLY A 189 -18.05 -30.13 25.16
CA GLY A 189 -16.74 -29.88 25.77
C GLY A 189 -16.09 -28.55 25.36
N ASN A 190 -16.82 -27.70 24.62
CA ASN A 190 -16.35 -26.43 24.03
C ASN A 190 -15.27 -26.61 22.94
N HIS A 191 -15.33 -27.74 22.25
CA HIS A 191 -14.62 -27.98 21.00
C HIS A 191 -15.52 -27.63 19.82
N TYR A 192 -15.11 -26.68 18.98
CA TYR A 192 -15.86 -26.29 17.79
C TYR A 192 -15.32 -26.97 16.53
N TYR A 193 -16.21 -27.63 15.79
CA TYR A 193 -15.91 -28.32 14.54
C TYR A 193 -16.63 -27.63 13.39
N PRO A 194 -15.96 -26.76 12.61
CA PRO A 194 -16.60 -26.03 11.54
C PRO A 194 -16.91 -26.89 10.32
N SER A 195 -17.72 -26.33 9.43
CA SER A 195 -17.94 -26.83 8.07
C SER A 195 -16.86 -26.30 7.12
N ASP A 196 -16.73 -26.92 5.94
CA ASP A 196 -15.89 -26.38 4.88
C ASP A 196 -16.35 -24.98 4.48
N ASN A 197 -15.41 -24.10 4.15
CA ASN A 197 -15.65 -22.71 3.75
C ASN A 197 -16.27 -21.81 4.85
N GLU A 198 -16.38 -22.28 6.09
CA GLU A 198 -17.00 -21.51 7.16
C GLU A 198 -16.17 -20.28 7.56
N ILE A 199 -16.83 -19.16 7.85
CA ILE A 199 -16.22 -17.96 8.42
C ILE A 199 -16.56 -17.89 9.90
N ILE A 200 -15.54 -17.95 10.75
CA ILE A 200 -15.65 -17.76 12.20
C ILE A 200 -15.15 -16.35 12.52
N TYR A 201 -16.07 -15.46 12.88
CA TYR A 201 -15.79 -14.04 13.12
C TYR A 201 -15.92 -13.69 14.60
N LEU A 202 -14.82 -13.27 15.24
CA LEU A 202 -14.75 -12.85 16.63
C LEU A 202 -14.61 -11.32 16.66
N ASP A 203 -15.70 -10.61 16.94
CA ASP A 203 -15.69 -9.15 16.90
C ASP A 203 -14.98 -8.51 18.11
N GLY A 204 -14.68 -7.21 18.00
CA GLY A 204 -14.10 -6.43 19.08
C GLY A 204 -14.96 -6.52 20.35
N GLY A 205 -14.36 -6.93 21.46
CA GLY A 205 -15.08 -7.18 22.71
C GLY A 205 -15.60 -8.60 22.89
N ALA A 206 -15.49 -9.49 21.90
CA ALA A 206 -15.82 -10.89 22.08
C ALA A 206 -14.76 -11.59 22.95
N TRP A 207 -15.19 -12.36 23.95
CA TRP A 207 -14.37 -13.30 24.72
C TRP A 207 -14.96 -14.70 24.54
N VAL A 208 -14.39 -15.46 23.61
CA VAL A 208 -14.91 -16.75 23.18
C VAL A 208 -14.09 -17.87 23.83
N ARG A 209 -14.72 -18.71 24.64
CA ARG A 209 -14.06 -19.77 25.41
C ARG A 209 -14.16 -21.11 24.68
N GLY A 210 -13.04 -21.78 24.49
CA GLY A 210 -12.93 -23.06 23.79
C GLY A 210 -11.85 -23.04 22.69
N ASN A 211 -11.93 -23.99 21.76
CA ASN A 211 -10.99 -24.13 20.65
C ASN A 211 -11.69 -24.51 19.33
N ILE A 212 -10.92 -24.52 18.24
CA ILE A 212 -11.41 -24.78 16.88
C ILE A 212 -10.63 -25.95 16.27
N ILE A 213 -11.33 -27.02 15.91
CA ILE A 213 -10.75 -28.25 15.34
C ILE A 213 -11.16 -28.36 13.87
N LEU A 214 -10.20 -28.15 12.99
CA LEU A 214 -10.31 -28.08 11.54
C LEU A 214 -9.91 -29.39 10.83
N THR A 215 -9.67 -30.47 11.58
CA THR A 215 -9.24 -31.76 11.02
C THR A 215 -10.24 -32.23 9.94
N GLY A 216 -9.73 -32.40 8.72
CA GLY A 216 -10.54 -32.79 7.55
C GLY A 216 -11.43 -31.68 6.98
N LYS A 217 -11.23 -30.42 7.40
CA LYS A 217 -11.94 -29.24 6.92
C LYS A 217 -11.04 -28.39 6.03
N SER A 218 -11.65 -27.70 5.07
CA SER A 218 -10.95 -26.88 4.09
C SER A 218 -11.51 -25.45 4.02
N ASN A 219 -10.63 -24.49 3.74
CA ASN A 219 -10.97 -23.10 3.45
C ASN A 219 -11.77 -22.38 4.56
N VAL A 220 -11.56 -22.76 5.84
CA VAL A 220 -12.17 -22.06 6.98
C VAL A 220 -11.42 -20.74 7.22
N LYS A 221 -12.16 -19.67 7.51
CA LYS A 221 -11.58 -18.35 7.81
C LYS A 221 -11.90 -17.94 9.23
N ILE A 222 -10.87 -17.84 10.06
CA ILE A 222 -10.99 -17.37 11.45
C ILE A 222 -10.51 -15.91 11.48
N MET A 223 -11.35 -14.96 11.86
CA MET A 223 -11.00 -13.54 11.75
C MET A 223 -11.65 -12.62 12.79
N GLY A 224 -11.19 -11.38 12.84
CA GLY A 224 -11.70 -10.32 13.71
C GLY A 224 -10.74 -10.01 14.87
N PRO A 225 -10.98 -8.94 15.65
CA PRO A 225 -10.07 -8.52 16.73
C PRO A 225 -10.40 -9.13 18.10
N GLY A 226 -11.41 -10.01 18.18
CA GLY A 226 -11.85 -10.66 19.42
C GLY A 226 -10.87 -11.70 19.97
N ILE A 227 -11.22 -12.27 21.12
CA ILE A 227 -10.36 -13.16 21.90
C ILE A 227 -10.90 -14.59 21.85
N LEU A 228 -10.02 -15.55 21.56
CA LEU A 228 -10.23 -16.98 21.77
C LEU A 228 -9.45 -17.41 23.02
N SER A 229 -10.14 -17.98 24.01
CA SER A 229 -9.62 -18.26 25.34
C SER A 229 -9.71 -19.74 25.70
N GLY A 230 -8.60 -20.32 26.16
CA GLY A 230 -8.54 -21.68 26.69
C GLY A 230 -8.85 -21.77 28.19
N ASP A 231 -9.37 -20.70 28.81
CA ASP A 231 -9.55 -20.58 30.27
C ASP A 231 -10.49 -21.61 30.93
N LEU A 232 -11.17 -22.44 30.14
CA LEU A 232 -11.99 -23.57 30.58
C LEU A 232 -11.18 -24.78 31.02
N TRP A 233 -9.91 -24.89 30.59
CA TRP A 233 -9.12 -26.10 30.76
C TRP A 233 -7.88 -25.84 31.63
N ASP A 234 -7.53 -26.85 32.42
CA ASP A 234 -6.32 -26.87 33.22
C ASP A 234 -5.17 -27.46 32.40
N SER A 235 -4.13 -26.66 32.13
CA SER A 235 -3.01 -27.06 31.27
C SER A 235 -2.35 -28.36 31.76
N GLN A 236 -2.08 -28.48 33.06
CA GLN A 236 -1.40 -29.67 33.61
C GLN A 236 -2.22 -30.95 33.42
N THR A 237 -3.55 -30.86 33.59
CA THR A 237 -4.47 -31.96 33.32
C THR A 237 -4.43 -32.37 31.84
N ILE A 238 -4.45 -31.40 30.92
CA ILE A 238 -4.42 -31.66 29.47
C ILE A 238 -3.07 -32.29 29.05
N GLN A 239 -1.95 -31.80 29.57
CA GLN A 239 -0.62 -32.34 29.25
C GLN A 239 -0.49 -33.82 29.68
N ASN A 240 -1.12 -34.21 30.79
CA ASN A 240 -1.14 -35.60 31.28
C ASN A 240 -1.94 -36.58 30.39
N LEU A 241 -2.72 -36.08 29.41
CA LEU A 241 -3.42 -36.95 28.46
C LEU A 241 -2.47 -37.57 27.41
N GLY A 242 -1.23 -37.11 27.35
CA GLY A 242 -0.26 -37.51 26.33
C GLY A 242 -0.58 -36.95 24.94
N TRP A 243 0.32 -37.16 23.99
CA TRP A 243 0.29 -36.53 22.67
C TRP A 243 -1.05 -36.67 21.91
N ASN A 244 -1.65 -37.86 21.93
CA ASN A 244 -2.91 -38.09 21.21
C ASN A 244 -4.10 -37.41 21.91
N GLY A 245 -4.12 -37.37 23.24
CA GLY A 245 -5.22 -36.75 23.99
C GLY A 245 -5.16 -35.23 24.02
N MET A 246 -3.96 -34.63 23.96
CA MET A 246 -3.81 -33.18 23.97
C MET A 246 -4.21 -32.49 22.66
N GLN A 247 -4.22 -33.20 21.52
CA GLN A 247 -4.59 -32.63 20.22
C GLN A 247 -6.00 -32.03 20.19
N ASP A 248 -6.94 -32.62 20.94
CA ASP A 248 -8.31 -32.12 21.06
C ASP A 248 -8.38 -30.75 21.77
N TYR A 249 -7.30 -30.32 22.42
CA TYR A 249 -7.21 -29.08 23.20
C TYR A 249 -6.30 -28.02 22.59
N PHE A 250 -5.78 -28.26 21.38
CA PHE A 250 -5.02 -27.24 20.64
C PHE A 250 -5.96 -26.09 20.28
N MET A 251 -5.55 -24.83 20.48
CA MET A 251 -6.45 -23.69 20.32
C MET A 251 -7.03 -23.60 18.89
N ILE A 252 -6.19 -23.83 17.88
CA ILE A 252 -6.60 -24.00 16.48
C ILE A 252 -5.83 -25.19 15.89
N TYR A 253 -6.54 -26.25 15.52
CA TYR A 253 -5.95 -27.51 15.06
C TYR A 253 -6.36 -27.88 13.62
N GLY A 254 -5.44 -27.77 12.68
CA GLY A 254 -5.61 -28.05 11.25
C GLY A 254 -5.66 -29.52 10.83
N GLY A 255 -5.04 -30.41 11.61
CA GLY A 255 -4.93 -31.83 11.32
C GLY A 255 -3.55 -32.43 11.61
N SER A 256 -3.43 -33.74 11.37
CA SER A 256 -2.26 -34.55 11.70
C SER A 256 -1.03 -34.27 10.81
N TYR A 257 0.13 -34.79 11.23
CA TYR A 257 1.43 -34.58 10.58
C TYR A 257 1.41 -34.75 9.05
N GLY A 258 2.08 -33.83 8.35
CA GLY A 258 2.27 -33.91 6.89
C GLY A 258 1.08 -33.43 6.07
N THR A 259 -0.02 -33.04 6.71
CA THR A 259 -1.17 -32.39 6.06
C THR A 259 -1.08 -30.87 6.25
N LEU A 260 -1.36 -30.12 5.18
CA LEU A 260 -1.49 -28.66 5.24
C LEU A 260 -2.96 -28.30 5.10
N ASN A 261 -3.50 -27.61 6.09
CA ASN A 261 -4.85 -27.08 6.00
C ASN A 261 -4.87 -25.80 5.15
N SER A 262 -5.87 -25.66 4.27
CA SER A 262 -6.07 -24.46 3.43
C SER A 262 -6.71 -23.28 4.17
N SER A 263 -6.95 -23.43 5.48
CA SER A 263 -7.61 -22.44 6.34
C SER A 263 -6.66 -21.35 6.83
N THR A 264 -7.23 -20.18 7.08
CA THR A 264 -6.49 -18.95 7.46
C THR A 264 -6.99 -18.40 8.79
N VAL A 265 -6.09 -17.78 9.56
CA VAL A 265 -6.45 -17.06 10.79
C VAL A 265 -5.91 -15.62 10.76
N SER A 266 -6.71 -14.64 11.16
CA SER A 266 -6.30 -13.24 11.14
C SER A 266 -6.87 -12.38 12.26
N GLY A 267 -6.05 -11.46 12.80
CA GLY A 267 -6.47 -10.40 13.72
C GLY A 267 -6.80 -10.82 15.16
N ILE A 268 -7.16 -12.08 15.42
CA ILE A 268 -7.63 -12.52 16.75
C ILE A 268 -6.50 -12.56 17.78
N THR A 269 -6.89 -12.62 19.06
CA THR A 269 -5.97 -12.85 20.19
C THR A 269 -6.25 -14.20 20.85
N LEU A 270 -5.23 -15.03 21.07
CA LEU A 270 -5.30 -16.27 21.83
C LEU A 270 -4.72 -16.06 23.22
N VAL A 271 -5.43 -16.52 24.25
CA VAL A 271 -5.02 -16.45 25.66
C VAL A 271 -5.35 -17.75 26.39
N ASP A 272 -4.65 -18.00 27.50
CA ASP A 272 -4.87 -19.19 28.35
C ASP A 272 -4.84 -20.51 27.59
N SER A 273 -3.98 -20.61 26.56
CA SER A 273 -3.83 -21.82 25.78
C SER A 273 -3.40 -22.97 26.70
N PRO A 274 -4.15 -24.09 26.79
CA PRO A 274 -3.76 -25.19 27.67
C PRO A 274 -2.54 -25.93 27.13
N VAL A 275 -2.36 -25.93 25.81
CA VAL A 275 -1.25 -26.52 25.04
C VAL A 275 -1.08 -25.71 23.74
N PHE A 276 -0.71 -26.32 22.61
CA PHE A 276 -0.39 -25.69 21.32
C PHE A 276 -1.42 -24.64 20.89
N ASN A 277 -0.93 -23.54 20.32
CA ASN A 277 -1.77 -22.44 19.83
C ASN A 277 -2.30 -22.73 18.43
N ILE A 278 -1.45 -22.69 17.41
CA ILE A 278 -1.87 -22.79 16.01
C ILE A 278 -1.06 -23.86 15.30
N TYR A 279 -1.74 -24.94 14.91
CA TYR A 279 -1.11 -26.09 14.30
C TYR A 279 -1.70 -26.42 12.93
N SER A 280 -0.84 -26.51 11.90
CA SER A 280 -1.19 -26.86 10.51
C SER A 280 -2.19 -25.89 9.87
N MET A 281 -1.75 -24.69 9.53
CA MET A 281 -2.56 -23.69 8.82
C MET A 281 -1.84 -23.14 7.60
N SER A 282 -2.59 -22.60 6.63
CA SER A 282 -1.98 -21.96 5.45
C SER A 282 -1.40 -20.60 5.80
N SER A 283 -2.12 -19.79 6.59
CA SER A 283 -1.61 -18.47 6.98
C SER A 283 -2.13 -17.97 8.33
N ALA A 284 -1.32 -17.12 8.96
CA ALA A 284 -1.64 -16.37 10.16
C ALA A 284 -1.21 -14.91 9.99
N TYR A 285 -2.17 -13.97 10.02
CA TYR A 285 -1.91 -12.55 9.81
C TYR A 285 -2.40 -11.69 10.99
N SER A 286 -1.54 -10.85 11.56
CA SER A 286 -1.92 -9.96 12.68
C SER A 286 -2.51 -10.68 13.91
N VAL A 287 -2.20 -11.95 14.09
CA VAL A 287 -2.61 -12.76 15.24
C VAL A 287 -1.74 -12.44 16.45
N LYS A 288 -2.32 -12.52 17.65
CA LYS A 288 -1.63 -12.30 18.93
C LYS A 288 -1.78 -13.52 19.83
N ILE A 289 -0.70 -13.99 20.43
CA ILE A 289 -0.71 -15.10 21.41
C ILE A 289 -0.12 -14.60 22.72
N LEU A 290 -0.86 -14.74 23.83
CA LEU A 290 -0.45 -14.33 25.18
C LEU A 290 -0.74 -15.46 26.18
N SER A 291 0.10 -16.50 26.15
CA SER A 291 -0.04 -17.70 26.98
C SER A 291 1.31 -18.17 27.55
N PRO A 292 2.02 -17.35 28.34
CA PRO A 292 3.41 -17.62 28.75
C PRO A 292 3.58 -18.57 29.95
N TRP A 293 2.50 -18.97 30.62
CA TRP A 293 2.60 -19.59 31.96
C TRP A 293 2.88 -21.08 31.96
N TYR A 294 2.64 -21.78 30.85
CA TYR A 294 2.68 -23.24 30.79
C TYR A 294 3.47 -23.73 29.58
N ALA A 295 4.11 -24.89 29.73
CA ALA A 295 4.83 -25.58 28.66
C ALA A 295 3.88 -26.05 27.56
N GLN A 296 4.45 -26.48 26.43
CA GLN A 296 3.74 -27.01 25.26
C GLN A 296 2.74 -26.03 24.64
N THR A 297 2.84 -24.74 24.98
CA THR A 297 2.06 -23.66 24.38
C THR A 297 2.73 -23.17 23.11
N ASP A 298 3.18 -24.07 22.24
CA ASP A 298 3.88 -23.74 21.00
C ASP A 298 3.05 -22.80 20.13
N GLY A 299 3.73 -21.89 19.44
CA GLY A 299 3.12 -20.81 18.67
C GLY A 299 2.62 -21.26 17.30
N PHE A 300 3.36 -20.87 16.26
CA PHE A 300 2.92 -21.00 14.88
C PHE A 300 3.59 -22.18 14.16
N SER A 301 2.79 -23.20 13.82
CA SER A 301 3.11 -24.20 12.79
C SER A 301 2.26 -23.90 11.54
N VAL A 302 2.71 -22.93 10.76
CA VAL A 302 1.94 -22.25 9.69
C VAL A 302 2.86 -21.94 8.50
N VAL A 303 2.35 -21.97 7.26
CA VAL A 303 3.15 -21.71 6.05
C VAL A 303 3.49 -20.22 5.88
N ASP A 304 2.53 -19.32 6.03
CA ASP A 304 2.77 -17.87 5.92
C ASP A 304 2.33 -17.14 7.20
N VAL A 305 3.29 -16.63 7.96
CA VAL A 305 3.08 -15.89 9.20
C VAL A 305 3.53 -14.45 8.95
N ASP A 306 2.62 -13.50 9.11
CA ASP A 306 2.96 -12.09 8.89
C ASP A 306 2.31 -11.18 9.92
N GLN A 307 3.07 -10.17 10.34
CA GLN A 307 2.60 -9.14 11.24
C GLN A 307 2.09 -9.69 12.59
N VAL A 308 2.61 -10.79 13.15
CA VAL A 308 2.06 -11.40 14.38
C VAL A 308 2.80 -10.94 15.65
N PHE A 309 2.15 -11.14 16.81
CA PHE A 309 2.79 -11.03 18.13
C PHE A 309 2.63 -12.33 18.91
N ILE A 310 3.66 -12.74 19.65
CA ILE A 310 3.55 -13.92 20.51
C ILE A 310 4.45 -13.81 21.73
N PHE A 311 3.86 -14.11 22.88
CA PHE A 311 4.55 -14.43 24.11
C PHE A 311 3.93 -15.69 24.73
N ASN A 312 4.67 -16.79 24.67
CA ASN A 312 4.21 -18.12 25.05
C ASN A 312 5.21 -18.85 25.96
N GLY A 313 4.80 -19.98 26.52
CA GLY A 313 5.61 -20.80 27.43
C GLY A 313 6.36 -21.93 26.73
N ASP A 314 6.50 -21.90 25.41
CA ASP A 314 7.25 -22.89 24.64
C ASP A 314 7.73 -22.31 23.30
N THR A 315 7.86 -23.10 22.23
CA THR A 315 8.44 -22.65 20.97
C THR A 315 7.61 -21.56 20.30
N THR A 316 8.23 -20.45 19.88
CA THR A 316 7.48 -19.30 19.34
C THR A 316 7.12 -19.49 17.86
N PHE A 317 8.12 -19.73 17.01
CA PHE A 317 7.99 -19.87 15.57
C PHE A 317 8.64 -21.16 15.09
N ASN A 318 7.94 -21.87 14.21
CA ASN A 318 8.46 -23.08 13.58
C ASN A 318 8.76 -22.76 12.10
N PRO A 319 9.98 -22.35 11.73
CA PRO A 319 10.42 -22.16 10.34
C PRO A 319 10.56 -23.48 9.56
N TYR A 320 9.75 -24.49 9.90
CA TYR A 320 9.61 -25.80 9.29
C TYR A 320 8.18 -26.31 9.52
N LEU A 321 7.78 -27.35 8.77
CA LEU A 321 6.47 -27.98 8.97
C LEU A 321 6.61 -29.31 9.69
N ASN A 322 5.81 -29.49 10.74
CA ASN A 322 5.55 -30.75 11.46
C ASN A 322 6.74 -31.33 12.25
N PHE A 323 6.55 -31.41 13.57
CA PHE A 323 7.56 -31.79 14.56
C PHE A 323 8.09 -33.23 14.49
N TRP A 324 7.29 -34.20 13.98
CA TRP A 324 7.51 -35.63 14.23
C TRP A 324 7.42 -36.54 12.99
N SER A 325 7.33 -35.99 11.77
CA SER A 325 7.33 -36.81 10.55
C SER A 325 7.96 -36.07 9.38
N PRO A 326 8.82 -36.72 8.57
CA PRO A 326 9.27 -36.16 7.30
C PRO A 326 8.07 -35.77 6.42
N ILE A 327 8.21 -34.71 5.63
CA ILE A 327 7.25 -34.40 4.57
C ILE A 327 7.25 -35.60 3.59
N THR A 328 6.26 -36.49 3.70
CA THR A 328 6.24 -37.80 3.00
C THR A 328 5.72 -37.74 1.56
N ASN A 329 5.30 -36.56 1.09
CA ASN A 329 4.73 -36.38 -0.25
C ASN A 329 5.44 -35.19 -0.91
N GLY A 330 5.76 -35.29 -2.20
CA GLY A 330 6.57 -34.35 -3.00
C GLY A 330 6.07 -32.90 -3.11
N TYR A 331 5.78 -32.27 -1.98
CA TYR A 331 5.36 -30.89 -1.86
C TYR A 331 6.56 -29.95 -1.90
N THR A 332 6.41 -28.87 -2.66
CA THR A 332 7.26 -27.69 -2.53
C THR A 332 6.64 -26.80 -1.47
N VAL A 333 7.36 -26.53 -0.39
CA VAL A 333 6.90 -25.67 0.71
C VAL A 333 7.84 -24.48 0.80
N ASN A 334 7.27 -23.28 0.68
CA ASN A 334 7.97 -22.02 0.85
C ASN A 334 7.38 -21.32 2.07
N LEU A 335 7.97 -21.56 3.23
CA LEU A 335 7.52 -20.99 4.49
C LEU A 335 8.03 -19.56 4.64
N ARG A 336 7.18 -18.67 5.14
CA ARG A 336 7.55 -17.27 5.42
C ARG A 336 7.10 -16.85 6.81
N ILE A 337 7.99 -16.19 7.54
CA ILE A 337 7.68 -15.48 8.79
C ILE A 337 8.18 -14.05 8.64
N THR A 338 7.26 -13.07 8.61
CA THR A 338 7.60 -11.66 8.37
C THR A 338 7.00 -10.67 9.35
N ASN A 339 7.68 -9.54 9.55
CA ASN A 339 7.16 -8.34 10.25
C ASN A 339 6.61 -8.61 11.65
N SER A 340 7.18 -9.57 12.37
CA SER A 340 6.60 -10.14 13.58
C SER A 340 7.43 -9.82 14.82
N PHE A 341 6.80 -9.90 16.00
CA PHE A 341 7.46 -9.70 17.28
C PHE A 341 7.18 -10.90 18.19
N GLY A 342 8.23 -11.64 18.55
CA GLY A 342 8.10 -12.87 19.32
C GLY A 342 8.98 -12.94 20.56
N GLY A 343 8.54 -13.74 21.51
CA GLY A 343 9.27 -14.10 22.71
C GLY A 343 8.70 -15.35 23.34
N THR A 344 9.51 -16.04 24.13
CA THR A 344 9.10 -17.21 24.91
C THR A 344 9.61 -17.10 26.34
N ALA A 345 8.91 -17.78 27.23
CA ALA A 345 9.21 -17.94 28.65
C ALA A 345 9.89 -19.27 28.98
N ASN A 346 10.16 -20.15 28.00
CA ASN A 346 10.69 -21.49 28.28
C ASN A 346 11.72 -22.01 27.25
N ASN A 347 11.40 -21.97 25.96
CA ASN A 347 12.10 -22.76 24.93
C ASN A 347 12.71 -21.87 23.82
N ALA A 348 12.73 -22.36 22.58
CA ALA A 348 13.29 -21.64 21.44
C ALA A 348 12.33 -20.60 20.84
N VAL A 349 12.89 -19.47 20.38
CA VAL A 349 12.11 -18.56 19.53
C VAL A 349 11.91 -19.17 18.14
N PHE A 350 12.97 -19.72 17.56
CA PHE A 350 12.92 -20.48 16.32
C PHE A 350 13.41 -21.89 16.55
N LEU A 351 12.53 -22.86 16.28
CA LEU A 351 12.90 -24.27 16.27
C LEU A 351 12.92 -24.76 14.82
N GLY A 352 13.99 -25.43 14.41
CA GLY A 352 13.99 -26.43 13.36
C GLY A 352 13.87 -27.79 14.06
N GLY A 353 12.77 -28.50 13.82
CA GLY A 353 12.35 -29.68 14.60
C GLY A 353 13.39 -30.82 14.72
N PHE A 354 13.01 -31.95 15.31
CA PHE A 354 14.02 -32.93 15.76
C PHE A 354 14.56 -33.88 14.69
N TYR A 355 13.78 -34.27 13.67
CA TYR A 355 14.15 -35.38 12.77
C TYR A 355 14.71 -34.96 11.41
N GLY A 356 14.61 -33.68 11.03
CA GLY A 356 15.01 -33.20 9.71
C GLY A 356 14.06 -33.59 8.57
N ASN A 357 14.22 -32.94 7.41
CA ASN A 357 13.44 -33.23 6.21
C ASN A 357 14.12 -34.30 5.34
N PRO A 358 13.35 -35.15 4.62
CA PRO A 358 13.92 -36.19 3.77
C PRO A 358 14.67 -35.60 2.56
N PRO A 359 15.61 -36.35 1.95
CA PRO A 359 16.26 -35.94 0.71
C PRO A 359 15.23 -35.67 -0.41
N GLY A 360 15.35 -34.54 -1.11
CA GLY A 360 14.48 -34.20 -2.25
C GLY A 360 13.20 -33.43 -1.90
N ALA A 361 12.92 -33.16 -0.63
CA ALA A 361 11.88 -32.19 -0.27
C ALA A 361 12.33 -30.77 -0.69
N ASN A 362 11.56 -30.13 -1.59
CA ASN A 362 11.77 -28.73 -1.96
C ASN A 362 11.22 -27.83 -0.85
N PHE A 363 11.95 -27.74 0.25
CA PHE A 363 11.63 -26.89 1.38
C PHE A 363 12.52 -25.65 1.36
N THR A 364 11.90 -24.47 1.46
CA THR A 364 12.58 -23.22 1.76
C THR A 364 11.86 -22.51 2.89
N SER A 365 12.62 -21.76 3.69
CA SER A 365 12.07 -20.94 4.76
C SER A 365 12.74 -19.58 4.75
N LEU A 366 11.93 -18.51 4.80
CA LEU A 366 12.37 -17.14 4.95
C LEU A 366 11.79 -16.58 6.25
N VAL A 367 12.65 -16.31 7.22
CA VAL A 367 12.35 -15.47 8.38
C VAL A 367 12.92 -14.09 8.09
N ASP A 368 12.09 -13.06 8.03
CA ASP A 368 12.53 -11.71 7.72
C ASP A 368 11.84 -10.66 8.60
N ASN A 369 12.60 -9.71 9.10
CA ASN A 369 12.09 -8.59 9.87
C ASN A 369 11.34 -9.04 11.14
N VAL A 370 12.03 -9.78 12.00
CA VAL A 370 11.50 -10.22 13.30
C VAL A 370 12.21 -9.53 14.46
N ASP A 371 11.45 -8.93 15.36
CA ASP A 371 11.95 -8.47 16.65
C ASP A 371 11.77 -9.54 17.72
N ILE A 372 12.70 -9.62 18.67
CA ILE A 372 12.72 -10.66 19.69
C ILE A 372 12.99 -10.07 21.06
N LYS A 373 12.18 -10.49 22.03
CA LYS A 373 12.41 -10.24 23.46
C LYS A 373 12.18 -11.55 24.22
N THR A 374 13.25 -12.12 24.76
CA THR A 374 13.21 -13.44 25.42
C THR A 374 13.24 -13.33 26.94
N PHE A 375 12.57 -14.26 27.61
CA PHE A 375 12.65 -14.48 29.06
C PHE A 375 13.19 -15.89 29.30
N ASN A 376 14.50 -16.06 29.08
CA ASN A 376 15.14 -17.36 29.20
C ASN A 376 15.97 -17.38 30.48
N ASP A 377 15.35 -17.57 31.65
CA ASP A 377 16.11 -17.91 32.87
C ASP A 377 16.45 -19.41 32.85
N ASN A 378 17.55 -19.83 33.47
CA ASN A 378 17.97 -21.24 33.53
C ASN A 378 17.55 -21.94 34.83
N SER A 379 16.59 -21.37 35.55
CA SER A 379 16.00 -21.98 36.74
C SER A 379 15.29 -23.28 36.40
N PHE A 380 15.53 -24.35 37.15
CA PHE A 380 14.91 -25.65 36.86
C PHE A 380 13.36 -25.58 36.90
N VAL A 381 12.71 -26.07 35.84
CA VAL A 381 11.25 -26.21 35.75
C VAL A 381 10.87 -27.69 35.77
N GLN A 382 10.01 -28.08 36.72
CA GLN A 382 9.64 -29.48 36.98
C GLN A 382 8.93 -30.20 35.80
N TRP A 383 8.32 -29.45 34.87
CA TRP A 383 7.52 -29.96 33.74
C TRP A 383 7.87 -29.28 32.40
N GLY A 384 8.95 -28.51 32.34
CA GLY A 384 9.48 -27.95 31.10
C GLY A 384 10.12 -29.07 30.28
N ALA A 385 10.16 -28.92 28.95
CA ALA A 385 10.96 -29.82 28.12
C ALA A 385 12.34 -30.00 28.77
N PRO A 386 12.91 -31.22 28.80
CA PRO A 386 14.34 -31.26 28.99
C PRO A 386 14.91 -30.42 27.84
N HIS A 387 15.90 -29.57 28.14
CA HIS A 387 16.80 -28.92 27.18
C HIS A 387 16.68 -27.41 26.94
N GLU A 388 17.74 -26.75 27.43
CA GLU A 388 18.58 -25.79 26.70
C GLU A 388 17.84 -24.73 25.85
N PRO A 389 17.27 -23.71 26.50
CA PRO A 389 16.66 -22.58 25.80
C PRO A 389 17.63 -21.95 24.78
N ALA A 390 17.13 -21.56 23.61
CA ALA A 390 17.92 -20.84 22.62
C ALA A 390 17.09 -19.80 21.86
N VAL A 391 17.72 -18.93 21.07
CA VAL A 391 16.95 -18.15 20.09
C VAL A 391 16.77 -18.96 18.81
N PHE A 392 17.87 -19.54 18.33
CA PHE A 392 17.87 -20.39 17.14
C PHE A 392 18.23 -21.81 17.52
N GLN A 393 17.31 -22.73 17.33
CA GLN A 393 17.53 -24.15 17.60
C GLN A 393 17.32 -24.94 16.32
N ILE A 394 18.27 -25.77 15.93
CA ILE A 394 18.13 -26.78 14.87
C ILE A 394 18.74 -28.06 15.38
N TRP A 395 17.90 -29.02 15.71
CA TRP A 395 18.34 -30.31 16.24
C TRP A 395 18.09 -31.41 15.23
N VAL A 396 19.07 -32.26 15.02
CA VAL A 396 18.97 -33.37 14.07
C VAL A 396 19.25 -34.66 14.84
N ASP A 397 18.19 -35.39 15.14
CA ASP A 397 18.15 -36.69 15.80
C ASP A 397 17.30 -37.66 14.96
N ASN A 398 17.93 -38.33 14.01
CA ASN A 398 17.31 -39.37 13.18
C ASN A 398 18.33 -40.47 12.84
N ASP A 399 17.90 -41.60 12.30
CA ASP A 399 18.77 -42.72 11.88
C ASP A 399 19.15 -42.66 10.38
N ASN A 400 18.92 -41.55 9.69
CA ASN A 400 19.09 -41.45 8.25
C ASN A 400 19.97 -40.26 7.84
N SER A 401 21.20 -40.56 7.43
CA SER A 401 22.17 -39.55 6.95
C SER A 401 21.68 -38.64 5.80
N GLY A 402 20.63 -39.03 5.07
CA GLY A 402 20.00 -38.21 4.04
C GLY A 402 19.07 -37.11 4.57
N TYR A 403 18.60 -37.22 5.82
CA TYR A 403 17.65 -36.28 6.41
C TYR A 403 18.36 -35.04 6.95
N GLY A 404 17.66 -33.91 7.00
CA GLY A 404 18.17 -32.70 7.63
C GLY A 404 17.54 -31.42 7.09
N TYR A 405 18.07 -30.27 7.47
CA TYR A 405 17.51 -28.97 7.11
C TYR A 405 18.24 -28.32 5.94
N ARG A 406 17.48 -27.71 5.03
CA ARG A 406 18.04 -27.13 3.80
C ARG A 406 17.41 -25.78 3.48
N ASN A 407 18.21 -24.88 2.91
CA ASN A 407 17.74 -23.64 2.27
C ASN A 407 16.88 -22.76 3.18
N GLN A 408 17.35 -22.50 4.40
CA GLN A 408 16.68 -21.59 5.33
C GLN A 408 17.44 -20.28 5.43
N THR A 409 16.70 -19.18 5.35
CA THR A 409 17.25 -17.83 5.51
C THR A 409 16.56 -17.15 6.69
N TYR A 410 17.37 -16.78 7.67
CA TYR A 410 17.01 -15.90 8.77
C TYR A 410 17.64 -14.55 8.48
N GLN A 411 16.84 -13.51 8.28
CA GLN A 411 17.36 -12.19 7.98
C GLN A 411 16.67 -11.06 8.73
N ASN A 412 17.44 -10.00 9.00
CA ASN A 412 16.95 -8.81 9.69
C ASN A 412 16.23 -9.21 10.98
N ILE A 413 16.98 -9.75 11.95
CA ILE A 413 16.43 -10.16 13.25
C ILE A 413 17.14 -9.37 14.34
N ARG A 414 16.36 -8.77 15.25
CA ARG A 414 16.90 -7.97 16.36
C ARG A 414 16.44 -8.56 17.68
N ILE A 415 17.39 -8.86 18.55
CA ILE A 415 17.18 -9.53 19.83
C ILE A 415 17.58 -8.55 20.91
N GLU A 416 16.61 -8.19 21.76
CA GLU A 416 16.78 -7.17 22.77
C GLU A 416 17.46 -7.70 24.04
N GLY A 417 18.29 -6.85 24.64
CA GLY A 417 18.93 -7.11 25.91
C GLY A 417 19.91 -8.30 25.87
N ASN A 418 20.06 -8.93 27.04
CA ASN A 418 20.86 -10.14 27.20
C ASN A 418 19.97 -11.37 27.01
N VAL A 419 20.54 -12.42 26.44
CA VAL A 419 19.92 -13.75 26.40
C VAL A 419 20.61 -14.60 27.46
N ASN A 420 19.83 -15.08 28.43
CA ASN A 420 20.34 -15.88 29.55
C ASN A 420 20.42 -17.38 29.18
N ALA A 421 20.76 -17.68 27.93
CA ALA A 421 20.91 -19.01 27.37
C ALA A 421 21.78 -18.96 26.09
N PRO A 422 22.20 -20.10 25.49
CA PRO A 422 22.88 -20.10 24.20
C PRO A 422 22.04 -19.38 23.14
N LEU A 423 22.63 -18.47 22.38
CA LEU A 423 21.92 -17.81 21.29
C LEU A 423 21.54 -18.80 20.17
N MET A 424 22.43 -19.75 19.87
CA MET A 424 22.29 -20.73 18.79
C MET A 424 22.62 -22.14 19.27
N GLN A 425 21.78 -23.11 18.89
CA GLN A 425 22.02 -24.53 19.09
C GLN A 425 21.73 -25.31 17.80
N LEU A 426 22.75 -25.43 16.95
CA LEU A 426 22.68 -26.12 15.65
C LEU A 426 23.47 -27.42 15.78
N GLN A 427 22.77 -28.54 16.01
CA GLN A 427 23.43 -29.76 16.47
C GLN A 427 22.83 -31.02 15.88
N ASN A 428 23.69 -31.95 15.45
CA ASN A 428 23.33 -33.36 15.41
C ASN A 428 23.55 -33.93 16.81
N ARG A 429 22.48 -34.33 17.50
CA ARG A 429 22.54 -34.79 18.89
C ARG A 429 21.45 -35.81 19.18
N VAL A 430 21.72 -36.70 20.13
CA VAL A 430 20.69 -37.61 20.66
C VAL A 430 19.70 -36.74 21.45
N TYR A 431 18.45 -36.68 21.02
CA TYR A 431 17.37 -36.00 21.71
C TYR A 431 16.88 -36.87 22.87
N PRO A 432 16.85 -36.38 24.11
CA PRO A 432 16.38 -37.14 25.27
C PRO A 432 14.86 -37.29 25.31
N SER A 433 14.32 -38.13 24.42
CA SER A 433 12.90 -38.26 24.13
C SER A 433 12.14 -39.24 25.02
N TYR A 434 12.82 -40.02 25.87
CA TYR A 434 12.25 -41.14 26.63
C TYR A 434 11.04 -40.74 27.50
N ALA A 435 10.95 -39.48 27.95
CA ALA A 435 9.84 -39.00 28.77
C ALA A 435 8.55 -38.68 27.99
N TRP A 436 8.61 -38.53 26.66
CA TRP A 436 7.51 -38.02 25.81
C TRP A 436 7.14 -38.95 24.64
N GLY A 437 7.66 -40.18 24.63
CA GLY A 437 7.33 -41.19 23.63
C GLY A 437 7.98 -40.99 22.25
N GLY A 438 8.93 -40.05 22.11
CA GLY A 438 9.72 -39.89 20.89
C GLY A 438 10.81 -40.95 20.78
N ILE A 439 11.36 -41.14 19.57
CA ILE A 439 12.46 -42.07 19.31
C ILE A 439 13.78 -41.29 19.32
N SER A 440 14.71 -41.67 20.19
CA SER A 440 16.10 -41.18 20.17
C SER A 440 16.94 -42.06 19.25
N TYR A 441 17.88 -41.46 18.52
CA TYR A 441 18.81 -42.20 17.68
C TYR A 441 20.26 -41.97 18.13
N ASP A 442 20.96 -43.07 18.41
CA ASP A 442 22.39 -43.05 18.76
C ASP A 442 23.15 -44.04 17.85
N PRO A 443 24.00 -43.56 16.92
CA PRO A 443 24.32 -42.15 16.68
C PRO A 443 23.18 -41.37 16.00
N PRO A 444 23.01 -40.06 16.29
CA PRO A 444 22.14 -39.16 15.54
C PRO A 444 22.77 -38.84 14.18
N LEU A 445 22.05 -39.16 13.12
CA LEU A 445 22.46 -39.00 11.73
C LEU A 445 21.75 -37.81 11.07
N GLY A 446 22.26 -37.39 9.92
CA GLY A 446 21.64 -36.36 9.08
C GLY A 446 22.59 -35.23 8.67
N ASN A 447 22.22 -34.51 7.61
CA ASN A 447 22.99 -33.41 7.05
C ASN A 447 22.13 -32.15 6.90
N THR A 448 22.58 -31.06 7.51
CA THR A 448 21.97 -29.74 7.37
C THR A 448 22.84 -28.86 6.48
N GLU A 449 22.25 -28.20 5.49
CA GLU A 449 22.99 -27.44 4.49
C GLU A 449 22.32 -26.14 4.06
N ASN A 450 23.12 -25.13 3.70
CA ASN A 450 22.65 -23.85 3.16
C ASN A 450 21.72 -23.10 4.14
N ILE A 451 22.22 -22.83 5.34
CA ILE A 451 21.52 -22.02 6.34
C ILE A 451 22.18 -20.65 6.39
N VAL A 452 21.39 -19.60 6.16
CA VAL A 452 21.86 -18.22 6.10
C VAL A 452 21.30 -17.43 7.27
N PHE A 453 22.19 -16.85 8.07
CA PHE A 453 21.87 -15.86 9.10
C PHE A 453 22.41 -14.51 8.64
N LYS A 454 21.52 -13.55 8.39
CA LYS A 454 21.87 -12.27 7.78
C LYS A 454 21.33 -11.10 8.61
N ASN A 455 22.18 -10.14 8.96
CA ASN A 455 21.77 -8.98 9.77
C ASN A 455 21.08 -9.41 11.07
N ILE A 456 21.70 -10.35 11.79
CA ILE A 456 21.22 -10.78 13.10
C ILE A 456 21.96 -9.95 14.15
N THR A 457 21.22 -9.31 15.04
CA THR A 457 21.80 -8.49 16.11
C THR A 457 21.26 -8.94 17.45
N LEU A 458 22.16 -9.38 18.34
CA LEU A 458 21.92 -9.45 19.78
C LEU A 458 22.48 -8.18 20.43
N GLU A 459 21.62 -7.39 21.05
CA GLU A 459 21.99 -6.12 21.70
C GLU A 459 23.04 -6.34 22.81
N GLY A 460 22.80 -7.32 23.67
CA GLY A 460 23.65 -7.64 24.82
C GLY A 460 24.52 -8.88 24.59
N THR A 461 24.68 -9.67 25.64
CA THR A 461 25.46 -10.91 25.63
C THR A 461 24.55 -12.14 25.70
N GLN A 462 25.10 -13.28 25.28
CA GLN A 462 24.58 -14.57 25.70
C GLN A 462 25.28 -15.00 26.99
N SER A 463 24.56 -15.56 27.94
CA SER A 463 25.12 -16.12 29.16
C SER A 463 24.27 -17.28 29.66
N ASP A 464 24.82 -18.48 29.65
CA ASP A 464 24.20 -19.64 30.28
C ASP A 464 24.81 -19.88 31.68
N VAL A 465 24.00 -20.27 32.65
CA VAL A 465 24.44 -20.59 34.03
C VAL A 465 25.43 -21.76 34.08
N SER A 466 25.44 -22.65 33.08
CA SER A 466 26.44 -23.72 32.95
C SER A 466 27.70 -23.28 32.19
N GLY A 467 27.74 -22.04 31.70
CA GLY A 467 28.82 -21.50 30.87
C GLY A 467 28.82 -22.03 29.43
N GLN A 468 27.75 -22.71 29.00
CA GLN A 468 27.60 -23.20 27.64
C GLN A 468 27.53 -22.02 26.66
N LYS A 469 28.32 -22.10 25.58
CA LYS A 469 28.25 -21.14 24.47
C LYS A 469 27.20 -21.60 23.47
N SER A 470 26.88 -20.73 22.52
CA SER A 470 26.24 -21.16 21.28
C SER A 470 27.06 -22.24 20.57
N GLU A 471 26.41 -23.14 19.85
CA GLU A 471 27.05 -24.31 19.23
C GLU A 471 26.61 -24.52 17.79
N ILE A 472 27.57 -24.88 16.93
CA ILE A 472 27.33 -25.44 15.59
C ILE A 472 28.15 -26.73 15.50
N LYS A 473 27.50 -27.89 15.61
CA LYS A 473 28.18 -29.18 15.77
C LYS A 473 27.54 -30.27 14.90
N GLY A 474 28.33 -30.85 14.00
CA GLY A 474 28.00 -32.13 13.38
C GLY A 474 28.34 -33.30 14.30
N TRP A 475 27.91 -34.51 13.94
CA TRP A 475 28.20 -35.72 14.71
C TRP A 475 29.49 -36.40 14.26
N ASP A 476 29.66 -36.58 12.95
CA ASP A 476 30.83 -37.23 12.34
C ASP A 476 31.11 -36.70 10.91
N ALA A 477 32.09 -37.30 10.23
CA ALA A 477 32.53 -36.87 8.89
C ALA A 477 31.44 -36.99 7.79
N ASN A 478 30.40 -37.79 8.00
CA ASN A 478 29.30 -38.00 7.06
C ASN A 478 28.01 -37.31 7.49
N ASN A 479 27.89 -36.90 8.76
CA ASN A 479 26.69 -36.35 9.37
C ASN A 479 27.02 -35.02 10.04
N GLY A 480 26.83 -33.91 9.30
CA GLY A 480 27.20 -32.59 9.80
C GLY A 480 26.54 -31.42 9.09
N PHE A 481 27.10 -30.23 9.30
CA PHE A 481 26.57 -28.97 8.80
C PHE A 481 27.40 -28.44 7.63
N ARG A 482 26.75 -27.97 6.56
CA ARG A 482 27.41 -27.47 5.35
C ARG A 482 26.89 -26.08 4.98
N ASN A 483 27.78 -25.19 4.53
CA ASN A 483 27.42 -23.86 4.01
C ASN A 483 26.54 -23.05 4.98
N ILE A 484 27.00 -22.91 6.22
CA ILE A 484 26.37 -22.03 7.21
C ILE A 484 26.96 -20.64 7.03
N ILE A 485 26.13 -19.64 6.74
CA ILE A 485 26.58 -18.27 6.50
C ILE A 485 26.15 -17.38 7.65
N LEU A 486 27.12 -16.74 8.31
CA LEU A 486 26.91 -15.70 9.32
C LEU A 486 27.28 -14.35 8.71
N GLU A 487 26.31 -13.70 8.07
CA GLU A 487 26.47 -12.38 7.48
C GLU A 487 25.99 -11.29 8.43
N ASN A 488 26.89 -10.37 8.78
CA ASN A 488 26.58 -9.25 9.70
C ASN A 488 25.85 -9.73 10.97
N PHE A 489 26.29 -10.88 11.47
CA PHE A 489 25.82 -11.44 12.73
C PHE A 489 26.61 -10.74 13.84
N SER A 490 25.94 -10.10 14.78
CA SER A 490 26.58 -9.37 15.87
C SER A 490 26.02 -9.74 17.23
N MET A 491 26.91 -9.74 18.24
CA MET A 491 26.57 -9.89 19.64
C MET A 491 27.28 -8.81 20.45
N GLY A 492 26.56 -8.07 21.29
CA GLY A 492 27.13 -7.01 22.11
C GLY A 492 27.83 -5.92 21.27
N GLY A 493 27.29 -5.63 20.08
CA GLY A 493 27.87 -4.71 19.10
C GLY A 493 29.10 -5.22 18.35
N THR A 494 29.57 -6.45 18.62
CA THR A 494 30.72 -7.05 17.91
C THR A 494 30.23 -7.95 16.78
N VAL A 495 30.62 -7.64 15.54
CA VAL A 495 30.35 -8.49 14.38
C VAL A 495 31.24 -9.73 14.41
N LEU A 496 30.63 -10.90 14.28
CA LEU A 496 31.32 -12.19 14.25
C LEU A 496 32.05 -12.39 12.92
N ASN A 497 33.26 -12.93 13.01
CA ASN A 497 34.10 -13.28 11.88
C ASN A 497 35.01 -14.47 12.26
N GLN A 498 35.79 -14.95 11.29
CA GLN A 498 36.67 -16.10 11.47
C GLN A 498 37.65 -15.96 12.65
N SER A 499 38.10 -14.74 12.97
CA SER A 499 39.11 -14.50 14.01
C SER A 499 38.55 -14.45 15.43
N ASN A 500 37.25 -14.18 15.60
CA ASN A 500 36.64 -13.99 16.92
C ASN A 500 35.51 -14.99 17.24
N ILE A 501 35.04 -15.78 16.28
CA ILE A 501 33.88 -16.67 16.48
C ILE A 501 34.04 -17.62 17.67
N SER A 502 35.23 -18.16 17.92
CA SER A 502 35.50 -19.09 19.03
C SER A 502 35.23 -18.49 20.42
N ASN A 503 35.19 -17.16 20.53
CA ASN A 503 34.80 -16.48 21.76
C ASN A 503 33.30 -16.62 22.05
N TYR A 504 32.48 -16.78 21.00
CA TYR A 504 31.02 -16.73 21.09
C TYR A 504 30.32 -18.04 20.72
N ILE A 505 30.84 -18.80 19.75
CA ILE A 505 30.22 -20.01 19.22
C ILE A 505 31.27 -21.12 19.17
N ASP A 506 30.94 -22.27 19.76
CA ASP A 506 31.75 -23.47 19.66
C ASP A 506 31.39 -24.25 18.38
N VAL A 507 32.39 -24.47 17.53
CA VAL A 507 32.25 -25.07 16.20
C VAL A 507 33.20 -26.25 16.11
N ASN A 508 32.67 -27.44 15.82
CA ASN A 508 33.50 -28.64 15.69
C ASN A 508 33.96 -28.90 14.24
N SER A 509 34.79 -29.94 14.06
CA SER A 509 35.40 -30.30 12.77
C SER A 509 34.42 -30.85 11.72
N TYR A 510 33.14 -31.03 12.07
CA TYR A 510 32.10 -31.58 11.19
C TYR A 510 31.16 -30.49 10.66
N VAL A 511 31.67 -29.25 10.64
CA VAL A 511 31.03 -28.08 10.02
C VAL A 511 31.91 -27.63 8.86
N TRP A 512 31.34 -27.61 7.66
CA TRP A 512 32.06 -27.25 6.43
C TRP A 512 31.44 -26.03 5.76
N GLY A 513 32.26 -25.17 5.16
CA GLY A 513 31.76 -23.98 4.47
C GLY A 513 31.11 -22.96 5.42
N LEU A 514 31.54 -22.90 6.69
CA LEU A 514 31.18 -21.81 7.58
C LEU A 514 31.74 -20.51 7.02
N GLY A 515 30.85 -19.65 6.53
CA GLY A 515 31.18 -18.42 5.83
C GLY A 515 30.82 -17.19 6.65
N PHE A 516 31.68 -16.18 6.60
CA PHE A 516 31.39 -14.83 7.05
C PHE A 516 31.40 -13.94 5.81
N SER A 517 30.24 -13.56 5.30
CA SER A 517 30.18 -12.61 4.18
C SER A 517 30.13 -11.20 4.75
N PRO A 518 31.06 -10.29 4.39
CA PRO A 518 30.93 -8.91 4.80
C PRO A 518 29.68 -8.31 4.12
N ALA A 519 28.86 -7.60 4.90
CA ALA A 519 27.68 -6.94 4.36
C ALA A 519 28.08 -6.00 3.21
N PRO A 520 27.32 -5.96 2.11
CA PRO A 520 27.53 -4.97 1.08
C PRO A 520 27.20 -3.58 1.64
N THR A 521 27.98 -2.56 1.30
CA THR A 521 27.70 -1.16 1.63
C THR A 521 27.51 -0.34 0.36
N ILE A 522 26.59 0.63 0.39
CA ILE A 522 26.51 1.68 -0.63
C ILE A 522 27.21 2.92 -0.07
N ASP A 523 28.52 2.99 -0.33
CA ASP A 523 29.40 4.05 0.18
C ASP A 523 28.96 5.42 -0.33
N SER A 524 28.52 5.49 -1.59
CA SER A 524 27.95 6.70 -2.17
C SER A 524 26.73 6.41 -3.04
N LEU A 525 25.72 7.29 -2.95
CA LEU A 525 24.65 7.44 -3.91
C LEU A 525 24.24 8.92 -3.87
N SER A 526 24.46 9.64 -4.97
CA SER A 526 24.19 11.07 -5.06
C SER A 526 23.59 11.44 -6.41
N ALA A 527 22.91 12.58 -6.45
CA ALA A 527 22.38 13.19 -7.66
C ALA A 527 22.98 14.59 -7.79
N ASN A 528 23.42 14.96 -9.00
CA ASN A 528 23.98 16.28 -9.26
C ASN A 528 23.52 16.83 -10.63
N PRO A 529 22.78 17.95 -10.67
CA PRO A 529 22.21 18.68 -9.52
C PRO A 529 21.02 17.92 -8.89
N THR A 530 20.74 18.16 -7.60
CA THR A 530 19.57 17.58 -6.90
C THR A 530 18.25 18.26 -7.23
N THR A 531 18.31 19.46 -7.82
CA THR A 531 17.16 20.19 -8.36
C THR A 531 17.43 20.55 -9.81
N ILE A 532 16.49 20.22 -10.69
CA ILE A 532 16.52 20.54 -12.12
C ILE A 532 15.28 21.34 -12.51
N VAL A 533 15.34 22.08 -13.61
CA VAL A 533 14.14 22.58 -14.29
C VAL A 533 13.60 21.46 -15.19
N GLN A 534 12.27 21.37 -15.35
CA GLN A 534 11.66 20.39 -16.25
C GLN A 534 12.33 20.40 -17.64
N GLY A 535 12.72 19.22 -18.14
CA GLY A 535 13.46 19.08 -19.40
C GLY A 535 14.99 19.15 -19.29
N SER A 536 15.53 19.50 -18.11
CA SER A 536 16.96 19.36 -17.81
C SER A 536 17.30 17.94 -17.30
N SER A 537 18.58 17.67 -17.03
CA SER A 537 19.06 16.37 -16.55
C SER A 537 19.74 16.46 -15.19
N SER A 538 19.71 15.37 -14.44
CA SER A 538 20.57 15.14 -13.28
C SER A 538 21.45 13.92 -13.51
N THR A 539 22.66 13.90 -12.94
CA THR A 539 23.54 12.73 -12.99
C THR A 539 23.55 12.03 -11.65
N LEU A 540 23.14 10.75 -11.64
CA LEU A 540 23.24 9.87 -10.49
C LEU A 540 24.63 9.23 -10.47
N SER A 541 25.27 9.16 -9.31
CA SER A 541 26.58 8.50 -9.15
C SER A 541 26.62 7.66 -7.88
N TRP A 542 27.23 6.48 -7.95
CA TRP A 542 27.30 5.55 -6.82
C TRP A 542 28.57 4.69 -6.78
N SER A 543 28.88 4.22 -5.58
CA SER A 543 29.95 3.26 -5.31
C SER A 543 29.55 2.34 -4.17
N THR A 544 30.08 1.12 -4.19
CA THR A 544 29.82 0.11 -3.16
C THR A 544 31.08 -0.59 -2.73
N THR A 545 31.02 -1.20 -1.55
CA THR A 545 32.02 -2.14 -1.05
C THR A 545 31.33 -3.48 -0.77
N ASN A 546 32.01 -4.59 -1.06
CA ASN A 546 31.51 -5.96 -0.87
C ASN A 546 30.23 -6.35 -1.63
N ALA A 547 29.72 -5.53 -2.54
CA ALA A 547 28.63 -5.93 -3.44
C ALA A 547 29.14 -6.74 -4.63
N SER A 548 28.39 -7.76 -5.04
CA SER A 548 28.58 -8.55 -6.25
C SER A 548 27.62 -8.15 -7.38
N SER A 549 26.47 -7.55 -7.04
CA SER A 549 25.48 -7.06 -8.01
C SER A 549 24.70 -5.88 -7.45
N CYS A 550 24.13 -5.04 -8.31
CA CYS A 550 23.19 -3.99 -7.92
C CYS A 550 22.01 -3.92 -8.89
N THR A 551 20.86 -3.45 -8.41
CA THR A 551 19.62 -3.23 -9.17
C THR A 551 19.02 -1.89 -8.79
N GLY A 552 18.62 -1.10 -9.79
CA GLY A 552 17.89 0.15 -9.59
C GLY A 552 16.37 -0.08 -9.55
N SER A 553 15.68 0.65 -8.67
CA SER A 553 14.22 0.69 -8.56
C SER A 553 13.72 2.12 -8.23
N GLY A 554 12.40 2.35 -8.33
CA GLY A 554 11.82 3.70 -8.24
C GLY A 554 11.71 4.33 -9.63
N SER A 555 12.29 5.52 -9.82
CA SER A 555 12.25 6.25 -11.10
C SER A 555 13.31 5.81 -12.12
N TRP A 556 14.06 4.75 -11.81
CA TRP A 556 14.92 3.99 -12.73
C TRP A 556 14.73 2.49 -12.48
N THR A 557 15.16 1.65 -13.42
CA THR A 557 15.03 0.19 -13.31
C THR A 557 16.29 -0.52 -13.79
N GLY A 558 16.32 -1.85 -13.54
CA GLY A 558 17.28 -2.78 -14.12
C GLY A 558 18.60 -2.90 -13.36
N SER A 559 19.43 -3.83 -13.81
CA SER A 559 20.75 -4.08 -13.22
C SER A 559 21.66 -2.85 -13.33
N LYS A 560 22.46 -2.62 -12.29
CA LYS A 560 23.46 -1.56 -12.18
C LYS A 560 24.81 -2.19 -11.85
N GLY A 561 25.89 -1.56 -12.34
CA GLY A 561 27.24 -1.90 -11.89
C GLY A 561 27.39 -1.68 -10.39
N ILE A 562 28.31 -2.40 -9.76
CA ILE A 562 28.64 -2.22 -8.33
C ILE A 562 29.25 -0.83 -8.03
N SER A 563 29.68 -0.11 -9.06
CA SER A 563 29.92 1.33 -9.05
C SER A 563 29.56 1.89 -10.42
N GLY A 564 29.23 3.18 -10.49
CA GLY A 564 28.89 3.80 -11.78
C GLY A 564 28.23 5.16 -11.67
N SER A 565 27.83 5.66 -12.83
CA SER A 565 27.07 6.89 -12.98
C SER A 565 26.05 6.75 -14.11
N GLN A 566 24.89 7.39 -13.97
CA GLN A 566 23.82 7.40 -14.97
C GLN A 566 23.13 8.77 -15.00
N THR A 567 23.02 9.36 -16.18
CA THR A 567 22.22 10.58 -16.39
C THR A 567 20.73 10.24 -16.51
N VAL A 568 19.90 11.03 -15.86
CA VAL A 568 18.43 10.90 -15.81
C VAL A 568 17.75 12.22 -16.16
N PHE A 569 16.56 12.14 -16.74
CA PHE A 569 15.77 13.29 -17.21
C PHE A 569 14.35 13.30 -16.61
N PRO A 570 14.20 13.40 -15.28
CA PRO A 570 12.89 13.37 -14.67
C PRO A 570 12.05 14.59 -15.04
N THR A 571 10.77 14.39 -15.35
CA THR A 571 9.80 15.47 -15.67
C THR A 571 8.96 15.90 -14.46
N THR A 572 8.98 15.11 -13.39
CA THR A 572 8.39 15.37 -12.08
C THR A 572 9.40 14.95 -11.00
N ASN A 573 9.19 15.37 -9.76
CA ASN A 573 10.00 14.91 -8.63
C ASN A 573 10.12 13.38 -8.66
N SER A 574 11.35 12.88 -8.64
CA SER A 574 11.67 11.48 -8.90
C SER A 574 12.63 10.95 -7.85
N THR A 575 12.42 9.72 -7.39
CA THR A 575 13.26 9.05 -6.39
C THR A 575 13.86 7.79 -6.99
N TYR A 576 15.18 7.66 -6.87
CA TYR A 576 15.98 6.58 -7.41
C TYR A 576 16.57 5.76 -6.27
N THR A 577 16.21 4.48 -6.19
CA THR A 577 16.69 3.56 -5.16
C THR A 577 17.68 2.58 -5.78
N LEU A 578 18.87 2.44 -5.19
CA LEU A 578 19.85 1.43 -5.53
C LEU A 578 19.81 0.33 -4.47
N THR A 579 19.64 -0.92 -4.90
CA THR A 579 19.75 -2.11 -4.04
C THR A 579 20.92 -2.96 -4.50
N CYS A 580 21.86 -3.26 -3.62
CA CYS A 580 23.07 -4.01 -3.94
C CYS A 580 23.18 -5.28 -3.10
N THR A 581 23.60 -6.37 -3.74
CA THR A 581 23.67 -7.71 -3.16
C THR A 581 25.12 -8.22 -3.16
N ASN A 582 25.58 -8.93 -2.13
CA ASN A 582 26.89 -9.62 -2.10
C ASN A 582 26.78 -11.09 -2.57
N SER A 583 27.90 -11.82 -2.64
CA SER A 583 27.91 -13.24 -3.02
C SER A 583 27.26 -14.18 -2.00
N GLY A 584 27.11 -13.75 -0.75
CA GLY A 584 26.41 -14.47 0.31
C GLY A 584 24.89 -14.22 0.36
N GLY A 585 24.33 -13.45 -0.59
CA GLY A 585 22.91 -13.07 -0.62
C GLY A 585 22.56 -11.86 0.26
N GLY A 586 23.54 -11.27 0.93
CA GLY A 586 23.51 -9.98 1.60
C GLY A 586 22.97 -8.85 0.77
N THR A 587 22.14 -7.93 1.30
CA THR A 587 21.53 -6.84 0.52
C THR A 587 21.55 -5.53 1.30
N VAL A 588 21.82 -4.42 0.61
CA VAL A 588 21.73 -3.04 1.13
C VAL A 588 20.98 -2.17 0.13
N SER A 589 20.20 -1.20 0.60
CA SER A 589 19.50 -0.23 -0.26
C SER A 589 19.78 1.21 0.16
N LYS A 590 19.87 2.12 -0.80
CA LYS A 590 20.00 3.57 -0.57
C LYS A 590 19.20 4.31 -1.65
N SER A 591 18.61 5.45 -1.31
CA SER A 591 17.82 6.25 -2.28
C SER A 591 18.33 7.68 -2.38
N VAL A 592 18.14 8.30 -3.55
CA VAL A 592 18.36 9.72 -3.80
C VAL A 592 17.20 10.30 -4.62
N SER A 593 16.82 11.54 -4.35
CA SER A 593 15.74 12.23 -5.07
C SER A 593 16.27 13.36 -5.93
N VAL A 594 15.63 13.56 -7.08
CA VAL A 594 15.81 14.70 -7.97
C VAL A 594 14.50 15.48 -7.99
N SER A 595 14.55 16.73 -7.53
CA SER A 595 13.43 17.65 -7.55
C SER A 595 13.35 18.34 -8.91
N VAL A 596 12.15 18.42 -9.49
CA VAL A 596 11.90 19.05 -10.78
C VAL A 596 11.06 20.30 -10.58
N ALA A 597 11.69 21.47 -10.75
CA ALA A 597 11.01 22.75 -10.77
C ALA A 597 10.16 22.84 -12.05
N GLN A 598 8.83 22.80 -11.88
CA GLN A 598 7.87 23.04 -12.96
C GLN A 598 7.96 24.49 -13.42
N THR A 599 7.80 24.70 -14.72
CA THR A 599 7.94 26.02 -15.31
C THR A 599 6.57 26.66 -15.40
N SER A 600 6.19 27.41 -14.37
CA SER A 600 4.90 28.11 -14.39
C SER A 600 4.97 29.33 -15.32
N PRO A 601 3.99 29.52 -16.23
CA PRO A 601 3.85 30.78 -16.95
C PRO A 601 3.51 31.91 -15.98
N ILE A 602 3.84 33.15 -16.35
CA ILE A 602 3.46 34.37 -15.62
C ILE A 602 2.09 34.91 -16.07
N GLY A 603 1.50 34.30 -17.09
CA GLY A 603 0.12 34.51 -17.53
C GLY A 603 -0.32 33.30 -18.33
N LEU A 604 -1.48 32.72 -17.98
CA LEU A 604 -2.07 31.55 -18.62
C LEU A 604 -3.57 31.75 -18.76
N TRP A 605 -4.03 31.90 -19.99
CA TRP A 605 -5.46 31.91 -20.32
C TRP A 605 -5.77 30.60 -21.02
N THR A 606 -6.33 29.65 -20.28
CA THR A 606 -6.77 28.37 -20.87
C THR A 606 -7.98 28.53 -21.76
N LEU A 607 -8.72 29.65 -21.63
CA LEU A 607 -9.91 29.96 -22.43
C LEU A 607 -11.01 28.89 -22.35
N ASP A 608 -11.03 28.15 -21.23
CA ASP A 608 -11.96 27.05 -20.98
C ASP A 608 -13.37 27.46 -20.53
N GLN A 609 -13.62 28.76 -20.37
CA GLN A 609 -14.91 29.24 -19.90
C GLN A 609 -16.02 28.87 -20.89
N THR A 610 -17.22 28.62 -20.38
CA THR A 610 -18.39 28.26 -21.19
C THR A 610 -19.38 29.42 -21.34
N SER A 611 -19.19 30.50 -20.59
CA SER A 611 -20.06 31.69 -20.61
C SER A 611 -19.36 32.90 -19.98
N GLY A 612 -19.95 34.08 -20.14
CA GLY A 612 -19.45 35.34 -19.57
C GLY A 612 -18.43 36.06 -20.45
N THR A 613 -17.94 37.19 -19.95
CA THR A 613 -17.07 38.13 -20.69
C THR A 613 -15.64 38.21 -20.12
N THR A 614 -15.25 37.23 -19.31
CA THR A 614 -13.93 37.20 -18.66
C THR A 614 -13.13 36.00 -19.14
N ALA A 615 -11.93 36.25 -19.67
CA ALA A 615 -10.90 35.24 -19.89
C ALA A 615 -10.05 35.14 -18.62
N SER A 616 -10.23 34.08 -17.84
CA SER A 616 -9.55 33.92 -16.56
C SER A 616 -8.06 33.59 -16.74
N ASP A 617 -7.19 34.21 -15.95
CA ASP A 617 -5.78 33.84 -15.82
C ASP A 617 -5.61 32.78 -14.74
N THR A 618 -5.22 31.57 -15.14
CA THR A 618 -5.01 30.43 -14.25
C THR A 618 -3.56 30.23 -13.83
N SER A 619 -2.65 31.14 -14.21
CA SER A 619 -1.25 31.11 -13.76
C SER A 619 -1.07 31.43 -12.27
N GLY A 620 -2.10 32.01 -11.64
CA GLY A 620 -2.05 32.54 -10.28
C GLY A 620 -1.62 34.01 -10.19
N SER A 621 -1.28 34.64 -11.33
CA SER A 621 -0.86 36.05 -11.36
C SER A 621 -2.01 37.05 -11.39
N GLY A 622 -3.24 36.58 -11.67
CA GLY A 622 -4.46 37.37 -11.60
C GLY A 622 -4.68 38.30 -12.80
N TYR A 623 -4.01 38.07 -13.93
CA TYR A 623 -4.11 38.87 -15.15
C TYR A 623 -5.33 38.51 -16.01
N ASN A 624 -6.52 38.53 -15.40
CA ASN A 624 -7.76 38.24 -16.12
C ASN A 624 -7.98 39.21 -17.29
N GLY A 625 -8.40 38.68 -18.43
CA GLY A 625 -8.76 39.43 -19.62
C GLY A 625 -10.25 39.73 -19.71
N THR A 626 -10.61 40.87 -20.30
CA THR A 626 -11.99 41.23 -20.62
C THR A 626 -12.24 41.04 -22.11
N LEU A 627 -13.27 40.27 -22.46
CA LEU A 627 -13.77 40.12 -23.82
C LEU A 627 -14.49 41.42 -24.24
N ILE A 628 -14.14 41.96 -25.42
CA ILE A 628 -14.74 43.18 -25.98
C ILE A 628 -15.22 42.88 -27.39
N ASN A 629 -16.42 43.40 -27.71
CA ASN A 629 -17.12 43.33 -29.01
C ASN A 629 -17.63 41.95 -29.48
N TYR A 630 -17.61 40.94 -28.62
CA TYR A 630 -18.21 39.66 -28.95
C TYR A 630 -19.73 39.73 -29.07
N THR A 631 -20.26 39.39 -30.25
CA THR A 631 -21.70 39.26 -30.50
C THR A 631 -22.06 37.78 -30.68
N GLY A 632 -22.87 37.22 -29.75
CA GLY A 632 -23.26 35.79 -29.79
C GLY A 632 -22.42 34.87 -28.89
N THR A 633 -22.22 33.62 -29.29
CA THR A 633 -21.47 32.60 -28.51
C THR A 633 -19.96 32.73 -28.73
N SER A 634 -19.27 33.43 -27.83
CA SER A 634 -17.81 33.65 -27.86
C SER A 634 -17.00 32.37 -27.61
N TRP A 635 -17.48 31.55 -26.67
CA TRP A 635 -16.82 30.33 -26.23
C TRP A 635 -17.20 29.17 -27.15
N THR A 636 -16.22 28.43 -27.63
CA THR A 636 -16.37 27.30 -28.57
C THR A 636 -15.45 26.14 -28.19
N THR A 637 -15.46 25.06 -28.96
CA THR A 637 -14.53 23.94 -28.76
C THR A 637 -13.09 24.38 -29.08
N GLY A 638 -12.18 24.16 -28.13
CA GLY A 638 -10.75 24.47 -28.24
C GLY A 638 -9.93 23.29 -28.73
N LYS A 639 -8.60 23.42 -28.65
CA LYS A 639 -7.67 22.31 -28.81
C LYS A 639 -7.68 21.42 -27.57
N VAL A 640 -7.70 22.04 -26.40
CA VAL A 640 -7.79 21.41 -25.09
C VAL A 640 -9.08 21.91 -24.45
N SER A 641 -10.10 21.05 -24.37
CA SER A 641 -11.40 21.42 -23.79
C SER A 641 -12.10 22.55 -24.59
N ASN A 642 -12.20 23.80 -24.09
CA ASN A 642 -12.85 24.90 -24.81
C ASN A 642 -11.81 25.91 -25.32
N GLY A 643 -12.26 26.84 -26.14
CA GLY A 643 -11.45 27.93 -26.68
C GLY A 643 -12.30 29.14 -26.99
N LEU A 644 -11.66 30.21 -27.45
CA LEU A 644 -12.32 31.48 -27.73
C LEU A 644 -12.35 31.74 -29.23
N ASN A 645 -13.54 31.93 -29.78
CA ASN A 645 -13.77 32.21 -31.20
C ASN A 645 -13.66 33.71 -31.49
N PHE A 646 -12.77 34.09 -32.39
CA PHE A 646 -12.60 35.44 -32.92
C PHE A 646 -13.19 35.50 -34.33
N ASP A 647 -14.17 36.37 -34.54
CA ASP A 647 -15.01 36.38 -35.73
C ASP A 647 -14.36 37.01 -36.98
N GLY A 648 -13.18 37.63 -36.84
CA GLY A 648 -12.50 38.34 -37.92
C GLY A 648 -13.04 39.74 -38.18
N VAL A 649 -13.87 40.29 -37.29
CA VAL A 649 -14.43 41.65 -37.40
C VAL A 649 -13.81 42.55 -36.35
N ASP A 650 -14.07 42.36 -35.06
CA ASP A 650 -13.61 43.30 -34.03
C ASP A 650 -13.34 42.69 -32.64
N ASP A 651 -13.41 41.36 -32.52
CA ASP A 651 -13.19 40.62 -31.27
C ASP A 651 -11.79 40.81 -30.67
N GLN A 652 -11.74 41.03 -29.36
CA GLN A 652 -10.48 41.18 -28.63
C GLN A 652 -10.59 40.75 -27.16
N VAL A 653 -9.53 40.15 -26.63
CA VAL A 653 -9.36 40.01 -25.17
C VAL A 653 -8.37 41.07 -24.70
N LYS A 654 -8.82 41.95 -23.82
CA LYS A 654 -8.04 43.05 -23.26
C LYS A 654 -7.57 42.72 -21.84
N ILE A 655 -6.26 42.63 -21.63
CA ILE A 655 -5.65 42.39 -20.32
C ILE A 655 -5.00 43.70 -19.85
N SER A 656 -5.57 44.29 -18.79
CA SER A 656 -5.11 45.56 -18.22
C SER A 656 -4.39 45.34 -16.89
N GLY A 657 -3.44 46.23 -16.54
CA GLY A 657 -2.79 46.21 -15.23
C GLY A 657 -1.74 45.09 -15.02
N ALA A 658 -1.36 44.36 -16.07
CA ALA A 658 -0.35 43.31 -16.02
C ALA A 658 1.08 43.87 -16.03
N THR A 659 1.43 44.66 -14.99
CA THR A 659 2.67 45.44 -14.94
C THR A 659 3.95 44.61 -14.85
N THR A 660 3.89 43.34 -14.46
CA THR A 660 5.04 42.42 -14.47
C THR A 660 5.38 41.92 -15.88
N LEU A 661 4.43 41.99 -16.81
CA LEU A 661 4.64 41.72 -18.23
C LEU A 661 5.28 42.92 -18.94
N ASN A 662 5.27 44.09 -18.29
CA ASN A 662 5.96 45.26 -18.78
C ASN A 662 7.47 45.03 -18.64
N LYS A 663 8.25 45.34 -19.69
CA LYS A 663 9.72 45.28 -19.68
C LYS A 663 10.34 43.87 -19.56
N LEU A 664 9.62 42.82 -19.96
CA LEU A 664 10.21 41.48 -20.10
C LEU A 664 11.42 41.52 -21.06
N THR A 665 12.60 41.19 -20.57
CA THR A 665 13.85 41.25 -21.34
C THR A 665 14.06 39.98 -22.17
N GLY A 666 13.73 38.81 -21.58
CA GLY A 666 13.56 37.53 -22.26
C GLY A 666 12.14 37.00 -22.05
N MET A 667 11.53 36.44 -23.09
CA MET A 667 10.14 36.00 -23.03
C MET A 667 9.86 34.77 -23.89
N THR A 668 8.80 34.04 -23.52
CA THR A 668 8.16 33.05 -24.40
C THR A 668 6.68 33.34 -24.49
N LEU A 669 6.14 33.32 -25.71
CA LEU A 669 4.72 33.50 -26.02
C LEU A 669 4.23 32.22 -26.68
N SER A 670 3.12 31.65 -26.20
CA SER A 670 2.58 30.37 -26.69
C SER A 670 1.08 30.48 -26.88
N ALA A 671 0.53 29.90 -27.95
CA ALA A 671 -0.91 29.68 -28.08
C ALA A 671 -1.19 28.52 -29.03
N TRP A 672 -2.28 27.81 -28.79
CA TRP A 672 -2.92 27.01 -29.82
C TRP A 672 -3.83 27.91 -30.65
N VAL A 673 -3.73 27.81 -31.98
CA VAL A 673 -4.52 28.62 -32.90
C VAL A 673 -5.10 27.76 -34.01
N ASN A 674 -6.34 28.04 -34.40
CA ASN A 674 -7.00 27.48 -35.58
C ASN A 674 -7.50 28.63 -36.46
N PRO A 675 -6.62 29.18 -37.32
CA PRO A 675 -6.95 30.34 -38.16
C PRO A 675 -7.88 29.93 -39.30
N ARG A 676 -8.97 30.66 -39.50
CA ARG A 676 -9.91 30.49 -40.64
C ARG A 676 -9.47 31.26 -41.88
N SER A 677 -8.84 32.41 -41.70
CA SER A 677 -8.29 33.24 -42.77
C SER A 677 -7.02 33.96 -42.33
N SER A 678 -6.34 34.65 -43.26
CA SER A 678 -5.13 35.44 -43.00
C SER A 678 -5.29 36.55 -41.94
N GLY A 679 -6.52 36.93 -41.61
CA GLY A 679 -6.86 38.01 -40.69
C GLY A 679 -8.02 38.88 -41.21
N GLY A 680 -8.77 39.44 -40.26
CA GLY A 680 -9.99 40.18 -40.51
C GLY A 680 -9.82 41.63 -40.97
N ASN A 681 -10.95 42.26 -41.33
CA ASN A 681 -11.05 43.67 -41.77
C ASN A 681 -10.06 44.08 -42.88
N GLY A 682 -9.82 43.20 -43.86
CA GLY A 682 -9.02 43.50 -45.06
C GLY A 682 -7.51 43.68 -44.80
N SER A 683 -7.03 43.39 -43.60
CA SER A 683 -5.63 43.61 -43.20
C SER A 683 -4.67 42.50 -43.64
N GLY A 684 -5.19 41.29 -43.90
CA GLY A 684 -4.41 40.11 -44.26
C GLY A 684 -3.41 39.63 -43.19
N ALA A 685 -3.54 40.10 -41.95
CA ALA A 685 -2.50 39.91 -40.94
C ALA A 685 -3.08 39.90 -39.51
N GLY A 686 -3.83 38.83 -39.22
CA GLY A 686 -4.54 38.58 -37.96
C GLY A 686 -3.60 38.34 -36.80
N THR A 687 -3.94 38.88 -35.63
CA THR A 687 -3.01 39.00 -34.49
C THR A 687 -3.31 37.98 -33.41
N ILE A 688 -2.30 37.23 -32.96
CA ILE A 688 -2.41 36.30 -31.83
C ILE A 688 -2.17 37.05 -30.52
N PHE A 689 -1.02 37.69 -30.38
CA PHE A 689 -0.65 38.52 -29.24
C PHE A 689 -0.18 39.90 -29.68
N THR A 690 -0.54 40.94 -28.94
CA THR A 690 0.05 42.27 -29.07
C THR A 690 0.22 42.92 -27.71
N LYS A 691 1.44 43.41 -27.43
CA LYS A 691 1.69 44.32 -26.31
C LYS A 691 1.89 45.72 -26.87
N SER A 692 0.95 46.62 -26.63
CA SER A 692 0.94 47.98 -27.19
C SER A 692 0.76 49.04 -26.12
N GLY A 693 1.36 50.22 -26.32
CA GLY A 693 1.15 51.43 -25.53
C GLY A 693 -0.17 52.15 -25.85
N ILE A 694 -0.40 53.31 -25.21
CA ILE A 694 -1.61 54.14 -25.38
C ILE A 694 -1.81 54.49 -26.86
N VAL A 695 -3.08 54.61 -27.25
CA VAL A 695 -3.62 54.95 -28.58
C VAL A 695 -2.67 55.83 -29.40
N GLY A 696 -2.20 55.31 -30.54
CA GLY A 696 -1.32 56.00 -31.49
C GLY A 696 0.16 55.61 -31.41
N SER A 697 0.58 54.80 -30.44
CA SER A 697 1.96 54.29 -30.34
C SER A 697 2.16 52.94 -31.04
N SER A 698 3.36 52.70 -31.59
CA SER A 698 3.75 51.40 -32.17
C SER A 698 3.83 50.34 -31.07
N ALA A 699 3.27 49.15 -31.32
CA ALA A 699 3.29 48.06 -30.33
C ALA A 699 4.70 47.55 -30.04
N ARG A 700 5.06 47.29 -28.79
CA ARG A 700 6.40 46.78 -28.44
C ARG A 700 6.72 45.48 -29.15
N PHE A 701 5.77 44.54 -29.14
CA PHE A 701 5.84 43.35 -29.97
C PHE A 701 4.45 42.90 -30.42
N ARG A 702 4.42 42.20 -31.56
CA ARG A 702 3.22 41.54 -32.08
C ARG A 702 3.58 40.19 -32.68
N ILE A 703 2.76 39.19 -32.38
CA ILE A 703 2.72 37.93 -33.11
C ILE A 703 1.46 37.96 -33.96
N LEU A 704 1.64 37.86 -35.26
CA LEU A 704 0.56 37.94 -36.24
C LEU A 704 0.81 36.95 -37.36
N MET A 705 -0.23 36.68 -38.14
CA MET A 705 -0.08 35.95 -39.38
C MET A 705 0.54 36.85 -40.45
N GLY A 706 1.40 36.28 -41.29
CA GLY A 706 2.00 36.99 -42.40
C GLY A 706 0.98 37.31 -43.49
N SER A 707 1.24 38.37 -44.26
CA SER A 707 0.37 38.82 -45.37
C SER A 707 0.25 37.82 -46.53
N ASP A 708 1.06 36.75 -46.53
CA ASP A 708 0.92 35.61 -47.44
C ASP A 708 -0.15 34.60 -46.99
N GLY A 709 -0.78 34.84 -45.84
CA GLY A 709 -1.91 34.09 -45.31
C GLY A 709 -1.60 32.71 -44.75
N SER A 710 -0.33 32.32 -44.65
CA SER A 710 0.04 30.96 -44.22
C SER A 710 1.36 30.87 -43.44
N SER A 711 1.84 32.00 -42.92
CA SER A 711 3.06 32.09 -42.11
C SER A 711 2.80 32.83 -40.80
N ILE A 712 3.71 32.70 -39.83
CA ILE A 712 3.73 33.47 -38.60
C ILE A 712 4.83 34.52 -38.68
N GLN A 713 4.52 35.73 -38.23
CA GLN A 713 5.44 36.85 -38.15
C GLN A 713 5.51 37.38 -36.71
N LEU A 714 6.74 37.60 -36.24
CA LEU A 714 7.03 38.42 -35.05
C LEU A 714 7.51 39.79 -35.54
N THR A 715 6.88 40.85 -35.04
CA THR A 715 7.43 42.22 -35.14
C THR A 715 7.76 42.75 -33.75
N ALA A 716 8.90 43.41 -33.60
CA ALA A 716 9.34 44.03 -32.36
C ALA A 716 9.83 45.46 -32.61
N ASN A 717 9.41 46.43 -31.81
CA ASN A 717 9.79 47.82 -31.99
C ASN A 717 10.99 48.21 -31.12
N TYR A 718 11.90 48.99 -31.71
CA TYR A 718 13.08 49.57 -31.07
C TYR A 718 13.07 51.09 -31.28
N THR A 719 13.91 51.80 -30.53
CA THR A 719 13.99 53.27 -30.61
C THR A 719 14.39 53.84 -31.98
N ILE A 720 15.05 53.06 -32.85
CA ILE A 720 15.49 53.53 -34.18
C ILE A 720 14.79 52.76 -35.30
N THR A 721 15.00 51.45 -35.41
CA THR A 721 14.36 50.61 -36.44
C THR A 721 13.68 49.38 -35.83
N SER A 722 12.42 49.17 -36.20
CA SER A 722 11.67 47.98 -35.84
C SER A 722 12.26 46.74 -36.52
N ALA A 723 12.19 45.61 -35.82
CA ALA A 723 12.63 44.33 -36.32
C ALA A 723 11.43 43.45 -36.70
N GLY A 724 11.64 42.56 -37.66
CA GLY A 724 10.62 41.65 -38.13
C GLY A 724 11.21 40.34 -38.59
N TRP A 725 10.58 39.23 -38.24
CA TRP A 725 10.94 37.89 -38.66
C TRP A 725 9.71 37.10 -39.03
N LYS A 726 9.83 36.25 -40.04
CA LYS A 726 8.73 35.49 -40.61
C LYS A 726 9.13 34.04 -40.84
N THR A 727 8.24 33.11 -40.53
CA THR A 727 8.40 31.69 -40.89
C THR A 727 8.22 31.47 -42.40
N PRO A 728 8.56 30.29 -42.96
CA PRO A 728 8.32 30.00 -44.37
C PRO A 728 6.83 30.06 -44.72
N THR A 729 6.51 30.46 -45.95
CA THR A 729 5.14 30.38 -46.48
C THR A 729 4.63 28.94 -46.41
N GLY A 730 3.40 28.74 -45.93
CA GLY A 730 2.81 27.42 -45.72
C GLY A 730 3.11 26.78 -44.37
N SER A 731 3.90 27.41 -43.49
CA SER A 731 4.20 26.86 -42.16
C SER A 731 2.99 26.84 -41.21
N LEU A 732 1.93 27.58 -41.52
CA LEU A 732 0.71 27.66 -40.72
C LEU A 732 -0.53 27.51 -41.63
N PRO A 733 -0.91 26.28 -41.99
CA PRO A 733 -2.15 26.02 -42.74
C PRO A 733 -3.41 26.57 -42.05
N LEU A 734 -4.41 26.94 -42.86
CA LEU A 734 -5.71 27.40 -42.37
C LEU A 734 -6.63 26.22 -42.05
N ASN A 735 -7.59 26.45 -41.15
CA ASN A 735 -8.62 25.51 -40.72
C ASN A 735 -8.08 24.24 -40.01
N SER A 736 -6.90 24.35 -39.40
CA SER A 736 -6.30 23.31 -38.56
C SER A 736 -5.67 23.92 -37.30
N TRP A 737 -5.67 23.15 -36.22
CA TRP A 737 -5.01 23.52 -34.98
C TRP A 737 -3.49 23.47 -35.11
N HIS A 738 -2.83 24.56 -34.73
CA HIS A 738 -1.37 24.67 -34.66
C HIS A 738 -0.93 25.25 -33.33
N HIS A 739 0.13 24.69 -32.75
CA HIS A 739 0.77 25.25 -31.56
C HIS A 739 1.87 26.21 -31.99
N VAL A 740 1.67 27.50 -31.74
CA VAL A 740 2.62 28.57 -32.10
C VAL A 740 3.38 28.99 -30.85
N VAL A 741 4.71 28.86 -30.87
CA VAL A 741 5.58 29.28 -29.76
C VAL A 741 6.67 30.20 -30.26
N VAL A 742 6.87 31.34 -29.59
CA VAL A 742 7.94 32.29 -29.89
C VAL A 742 8.80 32.49 -28.64
N THR A 743 10.10 32.22 -28.72
CA THR A 743 11.07 32.53 -27.66
C THR A 743 11.97 33.68 -28.14
N TYR A 744 12.15 34.71 -27.31
CA TYR A 744 12.86 35.91 -27.74
C TYR A 744 13.45 36.74 -26.58
N THR A 745 14.71 37.15 -26.73
CA THR A 745 15.34 38.20 -25.92
C THR A 745 15.20 39.55 -26.63
N HIS A 746 14.30 40.40 -26.15
CA HIS A 746 14.00 41.68 -26.79
C HIS A 746 15.07 42.75 -26.55
N ASP A 747 15.74 42.74 -25.40
CA ASP A 747 16.71 43.80 -25.06
C ASP A 747 18.03 43.72 -25.82
N ASN A 748 18.25 42.63 -26.56
CA ASN A 748 19.42 42.44 -27.40
C ASN A 748 19.04 42.63 -28.87
N VAL A 749 19.50 43.71 -29.51
CA VAL A 749 19.25 43.98 -30.94
C VAL A 749 19.79 42.92 -31.89
N ASN A 750 20.76 42.11 -31.45
CA ASN A 750 21.32 41.01 -32.23
C ASN A 750 20.59 39.68 -31.99
N SER A 751 19.60 39.67 -31.10
CA SER A 751 18.79 38.48 -30.83
C SER A 751 17.94 38.16 -32.05
N ILE A 752 17.98 36.90 -32.50
CA ILE A 752 17.06 36.37 -33.49
C ILE A 752 16.05 35.50 -32.72
N PRO A 753 14.73 35.76 -32.81
CA PRO A 753 13.74 34.94 -32.15
C PRO A 753 13.78 33.50 -32.67
N LYS A 754 13.28 32.57 -31.86
CA LYS A 754 12.96 31.22 -32.33
C LYS A 754 11.45 31.11 -32.40
N ILE A 755 10.94 30.68 -33.55
CA ILE A 755 9.51 30.40 -33.74
C ILE A 755 9.36 28.90 -33.97
N TYR A 756 8.50 28.26 -33.20
CA TYR A 756 8.15 26.86 -33.32
C TYR A 756 6.69 26.76 -33.77
N ILE A 757 6.43 25.85 -34.70
CA ILE A 757 5.08 25.43 -35.09
C ILE A 757 4.97 23.94 -34.79
N ASP A 758 3.97 23.55 -34.00
CA ASP A 758 3.72 22.16 -33.63
C ASP A 758 4.93 21.47 -32.99
N GLY A 759 5.64 22.22 -32.13
CA GLY A 759 6.88 21.77 -31.48
C GLY A 759 8.13 21.82 -32.37
N VAL A 760 8.01 22.11 -33.66
CA VAL A 760 9.11 22.12 -34.63
C VAL A 760 9.67 23.52 -34.86
N LEU A 761 10.97 23.70 -34.60
CA LEU A 761 11.69 24.96 -34.83
C LEU A 761 11.70 25.33 -36.32
N GLN A 762 11.28 26.56 -36.64
CA GLN A 762 11.22 27.08 -38.00
C GLN A 762 12.49 27.84 -38.38
N THR A 763 12.83 27.80 -39.67
CA THR A 763 13.86 28.68 -40.24
C THR A 763 13.24 30.03 -40.59
N LEU A 764 13.82 31.14 -40.12
CA LEU A 764 13.21 32.46 -40.25
C LEU A 764 13.81 33.29 -41.39
N THR A 765 12.94 34.04 -42.06
CA THR A 765 13.30 35.15 -42.94
C THR A 765 13.26 36.45 -42.15
N THR A 766 14.36 37.19 -42.11
CA THR A 766 14.40 38.54 -41.51
C THR A 766 13.75 39.55 -42.45
N LEU A 767 12.67 40.18 -42.00
CA LEU A 767 11.94 41.24 -42.71
C LEU A 767 12.46 42.64 -42.38
N GLY A 768 13.08 42.81 -41.20
CA GLY A 768 13.68 44.06 -40.76
C GLY A 768 14.65 43.82 -39.60
N THR A 769 15.74 44.59 -39.57
CA THR A 769 16.80 44.45 -38.57
C THR A 769 16.64 45.49 -37.47
N ALA A 770 16.71 45.04 -36.21
CA ALA A 770 16.61 45.90 -35.04
C ALA A 770 17.77 46.91 -34.97
N SER A 771 17.48 48.15 -34.55
CA SER A 771 18.50 49.13 -34.17
C SER A 771 18.00 50.02 -33.04
N GLY A 772 18.89 50.39 -32.13
CA GLY A 772 18.60 51.17 -30.93
C GLY A 772 18.43 50.30 -29.68
N VAL A 773 17.47 50.65 -28.83
CA VAL A 773 17.15 49.92 -27.59
C VAL A 773 15.72 49.42 -27.67
N GLY A 774 15.45 48.23 -27.11
CA GLY A 774 14.10 47.69 -27.01
C GLY A 774 13.18 48.67 -26.28
N LEU A 775 12.00 48.93 -26.83
CA LEU A 775 11.06 49.84 -26.18
C LEU A 775 10.49 49.20 -24.92
N ASN A 776 10.34 49.99 -23.86
CA ASN A 776 9.51 49.61 -22.73
C ASN A 776 8.03 49.80 -23.10
N ASP A 777 7.17 48.95 -22.58
CA ASP A 777 5.72 49.15 -22.63
C ASP A 777 5.20 49.41 -21.21
N ASP A 778 4.16 50.26 -21.08
CA ASP A 778 3.54 50.60 -19.78
C ASP A 778 2.05 50.22 -19.71
N ASP A 779 1.51 49.57 -20.76
CA ASP A 779 0.07 49.58 -21.03
C ASP A 779 -0.53 48.16 -21.19
N ILE A 780 -1.16 47.81 -22.32
CA ILE A 780 -2.13 46.71 -22.40
C ILE A 780 -1.61 45.53 -23.24
N LEU A 781 -1.91 44.31 -22.79
CA LEU A 781 -1.79 43.09 -23.60
C LEU A 781 -3.15 42.79 -24.26
N TYR A 782 -3.11 42.52 -25.56
CA TYR A 782 -4.26 42.09 -26.35
C TYR A 782 -4.02 40.67 -26.88
N ILE A 783 -5.05 39.83 -26.79
CA ILE A 783 -5.15 38.56 -27.52
C ILE A 783 -6.19 38.74 -28.62
N GLY A 784 -5.85 38.32 -29.84
CA GLY A 784 -6.75 38.35 -31.00
C GLY A 784 -6.85 39.68 -31.77
N SER A 785 -6.18 40.75 -31.32
CA SER A 785 -6.29 42.07 -31.97
C SER A 785 -5.01 42.91 -31.81
N ARG A 786 -4.79 43.86 -32.74
CA ARG A 786 -3.68 44.85 -32.67
C ARG A 786 -3.90 45.97 -31.66
N GLY A 787 -5.04 46.01 -30.97
CA GLY A 787 -5.40 47.02 -29.99
C GLY A 787 -6.77 47.65 -30.26
N THR A 788 -6.94 48.93 -29.95
CA THR A 788 -8.25 49.61 -29.89
C THR A 788 -8.92 49.93 -31.23
N SER A 789 -8.28 49.70 -32.38
CA SER A 789 -8.78 50.12 -33.71
C SER A 789 -9.48 49.02 -34.52
N ALA A 790 -9.72 47.83 -33.96
CA ALA A 790 -10.32 46.68 -34.66
C ALA A 790 -9.66 46.33 -36.02
N THR A 791 -8.40 46.73 -36.23
CA THR A 791 -7.61 46.38 -37.43
C THR A 791 -6.66 45.22 -37.11
N GLY A 792 -6.45 44.31 -38.07
CA GLY A 792 -5.55 43.17 -37.85
C GLY A 792 -6.05 42.16 -36.83
N VAL A 793 -7.37 41.99 -36.74
CA VAL A 793 -8.04 41.03 -35.84
C VAL A 793 -7.82 39.60 -36.32
N PHE A 794 -7.74 38.68 -35.37
CA PHE A 794 -7.67 37.26 -35.64
C PHE A 794 -9.04 36.78 -36.16
N ASP A 795 -8.99 35.83 -37.09
CA ASP A 795 -10.19 35.17 -37.61
C ASP A 795 -9.99 33.67 -37.41
N GLY A 796 -10.66 33.10 -36.41
CA GLY A 796 -10.49 31.71 -36.00
C GLY A 796 -10.57 31.50 -34.49
N VAL A 797 -10.09 30.36 -34.01
CA VAL A 797 -10.14 30.01 -32.58
C VAL A 797 -8.75 30.08 -31.96
N ILE A 798 -8.64 30.68 -30.77
CA ILE A 798 -7.42 30.66 -29.95
C ILE A 798 -7.70 29.89 -28.66
N ASP A 799 -6.72 29.11 -28.22
CA ASP A 799 -6.78 28.31 -27.01
C ASP A 799 -5.40 28.31 -26.31
N GLN A 800 -5.39 28.07 -24.99
CA GLN A 800 -4.19 27.84 -24.20
C GLN A 800 -3.09 28.92 -24.38
N ALA A 801 -3.49 30.19 -24.28
CA ALA A 801 -2.61 31.34 -24.46
C ALA A 801 -1.70 31.54 -23.24
N ARG A 802 -0.38 31.63 -23.44
CA ARG A 802 0.64 31.69 -22.38
C ARG A 802 1.71 32.74 -22.60
N ILE A 803 2.20 33.28 -21.49
CA ILE A 803 3.42 34.10 -21.44
C ILE A 803 4.35 33.59 -20.34
N TYR A 804 5.64 33.47 -20.64
CA TYR A 804 6.72 33.20 -19.70
C TYR A 804 7.68 34.40 -19.67
N ASN A 805 8.25 34.71 -18.50
CA ASN A 805 9.29 35.76 -18.32
C ASN A 805 10.71 35.29 -18.69
N ARG A 806 10.81 34.25 -19.52
CA ARG A 806 12.08 33.70 -19.99
C ARG A 806 11.89 32.98 -21.32
N GLU A 807 13.00 32.67 -21.97
CA GLU A 807 13.02 31.77 -23.12
C GLU A 807 12.86 30.31 -22.66
N LEU A 808 11.95 29.58 -23.30
CA LEU A 808 11.89 28.12 -23.22
C LEU A 808 12.94 27.50 -24.16
N SER A 809 13.56 26.42 -23.72
CA SER A 809 14.40 25.57 -24.56
C SER A 809 13.57 24.77 -25.56
N SER A 810 14.20 24.24 -26.62
CA SER A 810 13.51 23.39 -27.60
C SER A 810 12.89 22.14 -26.97
N GLY A 811 13.52 21.58 -25.94
CA GLY A 811 12.98 20.45 -25.17
C GLY A 811 11.70 20.82 -24.43
N GLU A 812 11.70 21.96 -23.72
CA GLU A 812 10.51 22.47 -23.01
C GLU A 812 9.36 22.78 -23.98
N VAL A 813 9.64 23.36 -25.15
CA VAL A 813 8.63 23.61 -26.19
C VAL A 813 8.02 22.31 -26.73
N THR A 814 8.85 21.30 -26.95
CA THR A 814 8.40 19.97 -27.41
C THR A 814 7.53 19.29 -26.35
N THR A 815 7.91 19.38 -25.07
CA THR A 815 7.10 18.86 -23.96
C THR A 815 5.76 19.57 -23.86
N LEU A 816 5.75 20.91 -23.95
CA LEU A 816 4.52 21.70 -23.90
C LEU A 816 3.55 21.35 -25.05
N TYR A 817 4.08 21.18 -26.27
CA TYR A 817 3.31 20.69 -27.40
C TYR A 817 2.72 19.30 -27.11
N ASN A 818 3.56 18.34 -26.73
CA ASN A 818 3.15 16.95 -26.54
C ASN A 818 2.10 16.78 -25.43
N SER A 819 2.21 17.53 -24.33
CA SER A 819 1.24 17.46 -23.22
C SER A 819 -0.16 17.93 -23.59
N GLU A 820 -0.29 18.72 -24.66
CA GLU A 820 -1.55 19.35 -25.10
C GLU A 820 -2.01 18.85 -26.48
N SER A 821 -1.11 18.19 -27.22
CA SER A 821 -1.41 17.51 -28.47
C SER A 821 -1.87 16.07 -28.24
N SER A 822 -1.55 15.47 -27.10
CA SER A 822 -2.09 14.18 -26.69
C SER A 822 -3.46 14.38 -26.01
N PRO A 823 -4.51 13.66 -26.43
CA PRO A 823 -5.74 13.62 -25.65
C PRO A 823 -5.42 13.17 -24.21
N PRO A 824 -5.96 13.82 -23.17
CA PRO A 824 -5.76 13.35 -21.81
C PRO A 824 -6.18 11.88 -21.70
N PRO A 825 -5.39 11.04 -21.00
CA PRO A 825 -5.66 9.61 -20.94
C PRO A 825 -7.09 9.36 -20.45
N ILE A 826 -7.79 8.46 -21.12
CA ILE A 826 -9.15 8.08 -20.73
C ILE A 826 -9.16 7.56 -19.28
N ASP A 827 -10.02 8.13 -18.45
CA ASP A 827 -10.39 7.56 -17.17
C ASP A 827 -11.91 7.44 -17.07
N PHE A 828 -12.38 6.36 -16.47
CA PHE A 828 -13.80 6.05 -16.35
C PHE A 828 -14.08 5.34 -15.03
N SER A 829 -15.35 5.30 -14.64
CA SER A 829 -15.86 4.45 -13.56
C SER A 829 -16.73 3.34 -14.15
N LEU A 830 -16.81 2.21 -13.45
CA LEU A 830 -17.57 1.04 -13.86
C LEU A 830 -18.52 0.63 -12.73
N SER A 831 -19.79 0.41 -13.05
CA SER A 831 -20.79 -0.10 -12.11
C SER A 831 -21.64 -1.20 -12.75
N SER A 832 -22.10 -2.14 -11.93
CA SER A 832 -22.97 -3.25 -12.33
C SER A 832 -24.27 -3.13 -11.55
N SER A 833 -25.42 -3.28 -12.21
CA SER A 833 -26.74 -3.15 -11.59
C SER A 833 -27.73 -4.14 -12.21
N PRO A 834 -28.49 -4.88 -11.39
CA PRO A 834 -28.52 -4.87 -9.91
C PRO A 834 -27.27 -5.52 -9.27
N SER A 835 -27.07 -5.33 -7.95
CA SER A 835 -25.95 -5.92 -7.20
C SER A 835 -26.06 -7.44 -7.02
N THR A 836 -27.27 -7.99 -7.22
CA THR A 836 -27.55 -9.42 -7.23
C THR A 836 -28.52 -9.73 -8.37
N VAL A 837 -28.24 -10.76 -9.16
CA VAL A 837 -29.16 -11.33 -10.16
C VAL A 837 -29.42 -12.79 -9.84
N LYS A 838 -30.67 -13.22 -9.94
CA LYS A 838 -31.08 -14.61 -9.70
C LYS A 838 -31.37 -15.32 -11.00
N VAL A 839 -30.97 -16.58 -11.11
CA VAL A 839 -31.29 -17.40 -12.28
C VAL A 839 -31.36 -18.87 -11.91
N MET A 840 -32.37 -19.58 -12.42
CA MET A 840 -32.42 -21.03 -12.31
C MET A 840 -31.48 -21.69 -13.32
N GLN A 841 -30.94 -22.87 -12.98
CA GLN A 841 -30.16 -23.70 -13.90
C GLN A 841 -30.86 -23.89 -15.26
N ALA A 842 -30.07 -23.95 -16.33
CA ALA A 842 -30.52 -24.05 -17.73
C ALA A 842 -31.35 -22.84 -18.23
N LYS A 843 -31.27 -21.69 -17.56
CA LYS A 843 -31.82 -20.41 -18.01
C LYS A 843 -30.72 -19.34 -18.07
N SER A 844 -31.11 -18.19 -18.60
CA SER A 844 -30.24 -17.03 -18.80
C SER A 844 -30.71 -15.84 -17.97
N VAL A 845 -29.78 -15.00 -17.53
CA VAL A 845 -30.08 -13.75 -16.83
C VAL A 845 -29.18 -12.62 -17.31
N THR A 846 -29.66 -11.39 -17.17
CA THR A 846 -28.95 -10.20 -17.60
C THR A 846 -28.58 -9.28 -16.43
N ASN A 847 -27.43 -8.63 -16.52
CA ASN A 847 -27.00 -7.53 -15.67
C ASN A 847 -26.63 -6.30 -16.53
N THR A 848 -26.93 -5.10 -16.06
CA THR A 848 -26.55 -3.86 -16.77
C THR A 848 -25.25 -3.33 -16.22
N VAL A 849 -24.23 -3.22 -17.07
CA VAL A 849 -22.94 -2.64 -16.74
C VAL A 849 -22.87 -1.23 -17.32
N THR A 850 -22.58 -0.24 -16.48
CA THR A 850 -22.48 1.18 -16.86
C THR A 850 -21.03 1.62 -16.76
N ALA A 851 -20.48 2.14 -17.86
CA ALA A 851 -19.18 2.81 -17.89
C ALA A 851 -19.42 4.32 -18.00
N THR A 852 -18.92 5.11 -17.03
CA THR A 852 -19.09 6.57 -17.01
C THR A 852 -17.74 7.25 -17.20
N LEU A 853 -17.62 8.17 -18.16
CA LEU A 853 -16.37 8.90 -18.37
C LEU A 853 -16.11 9.80 -17.15
N VAL A 854 -14.92 9.66 -16.55
CA VAL A 854 -14.48 10.46 -15.41
C VAL A 854 -13.62 11.62 -15.91
N SER A 855 -12.65 11.34 -16.79
CA SER A 855 -11.81 12.36 -17.43
C SER A 855 -11.15 11.82 -18.71
N GLY A 856 -10.49 12.68 -19.48
CA GLY A 856 -9.80 12.26 -20.70
C GLY A 856 -10.69 12.17 -21.95
N THR A 857 -10.11 11.73 -23.06
CA THR A 857 -10.85 11.55 -24.31
C THR A 857 -11.58 10.21 -24.32
N SER A 858 -12.89 10.24 -24.57
CA SER A 858 -13.70 9.03 -24.68
C SER A 858 -13.16 8.10 -25.77
N GLY A 859 -13.17 6.80 -25.47
CA GLY A 859 -12.62 5.74 -26.30
C GLY A 859 -13.24 4.40 -25.92
N ALA A 860 -13.04 3.37 -26.74
CA ALA A 860 -13.68 2.08 -26.55
C ALA A 860 -13.24 1.41 -25.24
N VAL A 861 -14.21 1.15 -24.36
CA VAL A 861 -14.09 0.29 -23.19
C VAL A 861 -14.57 -1.11 -23.59
N SER A 862 -13.67 -2.09 -23.60
CA SER A 862 -14.03 -3.51 -23.80
C SER A 862 -14.37 -4.17 -22.47
N PHE A 863 -15.36 -5.06 -22.48
CA PHE A 863 -15.84 -5.73 -21.27
C PHE A 863 -15.49 -7.21 -21.23
N SER A 864 -15.13 -7.71 -20.06
CA SER A 864 -14.96 -9.14 -19.77
C SER A 864 -15.52 -9.48 -18.39
N ALA A 865 -15.86 -10.75 -18.16
CA ALA A 865 -16.34 -11.24 -16.88
C ALA A 865 -15.50 -12.44 -16.40
N SER A 866 -15.27 -12.52 -15.09
CA SER A 866 -14.62 -13.65 -14.43
C SER A 866 -15.38 -14.02 -13.15
N GLY A 867 -15.07 -15.20 -12.57
CA GLY A 867 -15.79 -15.70 -11.39
C GLY A 867 -17.11 -16.41 -11.73
N LEU A 868 -17.31 -16.77 -13.00
CA LEU A 868 -18.46 -17.58 -13.41
C LEU A 868 -18.38 -18.97 -12.77
N PRO A 869 -19.50 -19.53 -12.27
CA PRO A 869 -19.56 -20.93 -11.89
C PRO A 869 -19.25 -21.83 -13.08
N THR A 870 -18.76 -23.04 -12.81
CA THR A 870 -18.50 -24.05 -13.85
C THR A 870 -19.76 -24.25 -14.70
N ASP A 871 -19.59 -24.40 -16.02
CA ASP A 871 -20.67 -24.54 -17.01
C ASP A 871 -21.56 -23.29 -17.21
N ALA A 872 -21.23 -22.14 -16.63
CA ALA A 872 -21.82 -20.86 -16.99
C ALA A 872 -20.95 -20.13 -18.02
N THR A 873 -21.60 -19.39 -18.93
CA THR A 873 -20.93 -18.54 -19.92
C THR A 873 -21.43 -17.10 -19.83
N ALA A 874 -20.58 -16.13 -20.19
CA ALA A 874 -20.92 -14.72 -20.18
C ALA A 874 -20.73 -14.11 -21.57
N SER A 875 -21.67 -13.26 -21.98
CA SER A 875 -21.58 -12.47 -23.21
C SER A 875 -22.03 -11.03 -22.96
N PHE A 876 -21.47 -10.08 -23.71
CA PHE A 876 -21.78 -8.65 -23.60
C PHE A 876 -22.39 -8.13 -24.90
N SER A 877 -23.44 -7.32 -24.80
CA SER A 877 -24.06 -6.66 -25.94
C SER A 877 -24.33 -5.18 -25.61
N PRO A 878 -23.54 -4.23 -26.15
CA PRO A 878 -22.36 -4.42 -27.00
C PRO A 878 -21.11 -4.91 -26.22
N THR A 879 -20.17 -5.61 -26.87
CA THR A 879 -18.92 -6.10 -26.26
C THR A 879 -17.91 -5.00 -25.89
N SER A 880 -18.09 -3.82 -26.47
CA SER A 880 -17.38 -2.60 -26.09
C SER A 880 -18.25 -1.37 -26.36
N CYS A 881 -18.01 -0.28 -25.63
CA CYS A 881 -18.67 1.00 -25.91
C CYS A 881 -17.78 2.18 -25.48
N SER A 882 -18.08 3.37 -26.01
CA SER A 882 -17.42 4.61 -25.59
C SER A 882 -18.18 5.21 -24.39
N PRO A 883 -17.56 5.39 -23.22
CA PRO A 883 -18.24 5.91 -22.02
C PRO A 883 -18.64 7.38 -22.24
N THR A 884 -19.78 7.88 -21.75
CA THR A 884 -20.81 7.32 -20.85
C THR A 884 -21.80 6.40 -21.58
N CYS A 885 -21.74 5.10 -21.30
CA CYS A 885 -22.51 4.07 -22.01
C CYS A 885 -22.90 2.91 -21.08
N THR A 886 -23.82 2.07 -21.57
CA THR A 886 -24.22 0.83 -20.91
C THR A 886 -23.98 -0.37 -21.83
N THR A 887 -23.71 -1.52 -21.25
CA THR A 887 -23.75 -2.83 -21.91
C THR A 887 -24.56 -3.83 -21.11
N THR A 888 -25.26 -4.71 -21.81
CA THR A 888 -25.97 -5.82 -21.19
C THR A 888 -25.05 -7.04 -21.12
N LEU A 889 -24.69 -7.45 -19.91
CA LEU A 889 -24.04 -8.72 -19.62
C LEU A 889 -25.12 -9.80 -19.54
N THR A 890 -25.09 -10.79 -20.42
CA THR A 890 -25.94 -11.99 -20.36
C THR A 890 -25.12 -13.15 -19.84
N ILE A 891 -25.64 -13.84 -18.82
CA ILE A 891 -25.06 -15.07 -18.29
C ILE A 891 -26.00 -16.21 -18.64
N ASP A 892 -25.48 -17.18 -19.38
CA ASP A 892 -26.18 -18.42 -19.74
C ASP A 892 -25.66 -19.56 -18.87
N SER A 893 -26.57 -20.33 -18.29
CA SER A 893 -26.25 -21.50 -17.47
C SER A 893 -26.68 -22.80 -18.14
N LEU A 894 -26.01 -23.91 -17.80
CA LEU A 894 -26.44 -25.27 -18.15
C LEU A 894 -27.16 -25.91 -16.96
N SER A 895 -27.79 -27.07 -17.20
CA SER A 895 -28.42 -27.85 -16.12
C SER A 895 -27.42 -28.42 -15.11
N SER A 896 -26.13 -28.43 -15.44
CA SER A 896 -25.02 -28.85 -14.56
C SER A 896 -24.36 -27.70 -13.80
N THR A 897 -24.69 -26.43 -14.12
CA THR A 897 -24.09 -25.27 -13.46
C THR A 897 -24.36 -25.32 -11.96
N PRO A 898 -23.34 -25.26 -11.08
CA PRO A 898 -23.53 -25.34 -9.65
C PRO A 898 -24.50 -24.29 -9.12
N VAL A 899 -25.40 -24.73 -8.24
CA VAL A 899 -26.34 -23.87 -7.49
C VAL A 899 -25.58 -23.15 -6.37
N GLY A 900 -26.00 -21.92 -6.06
CA GLY A 900 -25.42 -21.08 -5.02
C GLY A 900 -24.85 -19.76 -5.54
N ASN A 901 -24.34 -18.95 -4.60
CA ASN A 901 -23.84 -17.62 -4.89
C ASN A 901 -22.44 -17.63 -5.51
N SER A 902 -22.29 -16.99 -6.66
CA SER A 902 -21.00 -16.71 -7.30
C SER A 902 -20.77 -15.21 -7.42
N THR A 903 -19.60 -14.72 -7.00
CA THR A 903 -19.22 -13.32 -7.21
C THR A 903 -18.67 -13.13 -8.62
N ILE A 904 -19.45 -12.47 -9.47
CA ILE A 904 -19.02 -12.14 -10.83
C ILE A 904 -18.25 -10.82 -10.80
N THR A 905 -17.02 -10.84 -11.30
CA THR A 905 -16.20 -9.65 -11.48
C THR A 905 -16.25 -9.22 -12.94
N VAL A 906 -16.85 -8.07 -13.19
CA VAL A 906 -16.85 -7.40 -14.50
C VAL A 906 -15.63 -6.49 -14.58
N THR A 907 -14.86 -6.63 -15.65
CA THR A 907 -13.69 -5.80 -15.95
C THR A 907 -13.97 -4.99 -17.21
N GLY A 908 -13.83 -3.67 -17.12
CA GLY A 908 -13.79 -2.77 -18.26
C GLY A 908 -12.35 -2.33 -18.50
N THR A 909 -11.91 -2.34 -19.76
CA THR A 909 -10.55 -1.94 -20.16
C THR A 909 -10.58 -0.93 -21.29
N ALA A 910 -9.86 0.18 -21.14
CA ALA A 910 -9.60 1.16 -22.18
C ALA A 910 -8.11 1.51 -22.21
N GLY A 911 -7.39 1.03 -23.23
CA GLY A 911 -5.93 1.16 -23.30
C GLY A 911 -5.24 0.44 -22.14
N THR A 912 -4.47 1.18 -21.32
CA THR A 912 -3.81 0.68 -20.11
C THR A 912 -4.64 0.84 -18.84
N VAL A 913 -5.83 1.45 -18.91
CA VAL A 913 -6.70 1.71 -17.75
C VAL A 913 -7.72 0.59 -17.64
N THR A 914 -7.79 -0.01 -16.44
CA THR A 914 -8.71 -1.09 -16.12
C THR A 914 -9.52 -0.73 -14.88
N ARG A 915 -10.84 -0.95 -14.93
CA ARG A 915 -11.76 -0.74 -13.80
C ARG A 915 -12.59 -2.00 -13.61
N THR A 916 -12.92 -2.30 -12.36
CA THR A 916 -13.72 -3.47 -12.02
C THR A 916 -14.99 -3.09 -11.27
N SER A 917 -16.02 -3.90 -11.45
CA SER A 917 -17.27 -3.87 -10.68
C SER A 917 -17.70 -5.30 -10.41
N THR A 918 -18.27 -5.56 -9.24
CA THR A 918 -18.70 -6.90 -8.83
C THR A 918 -20.19 -6.95 -8.55
N PHE A 919 -20.84 -8.05 -8.89
CA PHE A 919 -22.21 -8.37 -8.48
C PHE A 919 -22.32 -9.87 -8.16
N THR A 920 -23.38 -10.26 -7.45
CA THR A 920 -23.65 -11.66 -7.11
C THR A 920 -24.57 -12.31 -8.14
N LEU A 921 -24.16 -13.45 -8.70
CA LEU A 921 -25.04 -14.38 -9.42
C LEU A 921 -25.54 -15.42 -8.43
N ASP A 922 -26.84 -15.43 -8.18
CA ASP A 922 -27.54 -16.39 -7.32
C ASP A 922 -28.16 -17.47 -8.21
N MET A 923 -27.49 -18.62 -8.31
CA MET A 923 -27.91 -19.77 -9.12
C MET A 923 -28.88 -20.66 -8.33
N ASN A 924 -30.10 -20.87 -8.84
CA ASN A 924 -31.12 -21.71 -8.21
C ASN A 924 -31.29 -23.06 -8.92
N TYR A 925 -31.84 -24.05 -8.19
CA TYR A 925 -32.17 -25.35 -8.77
C TYR A 925 -33.17 -25.23 -9.92
N ARG A 926 -33.00 -26.06 -10.95
CA ARG A 926 -34.01 -26.21 -12.00
C ARG A 926 -35.35 -26.63 -11.39
N GLY A 927 -36.39 -25.85 -11.63
CA GLY A 927 -37.72 -26.06 -11.05
C GLY A 927 -38.11 -25.10 -9.94
N ASP A 928 -37.19 -24.26 -9.46
CA ASP A 928 -37.51 -23.10 -8.61
C ASP A 928 -38.01 -21.97 -9.49
N ILE A 929 -39.31 -21.97 -9.75
CA ILE A 929 -39.97 -21.08 -10.71
C ILE A 929 -40.13 -19.68 -10.14
N ASN A 930 -40.34 -19.56 -8.83
CA ASN A 930 -40.52 -18.25 -8.18
C ASN A 930 -39.18 -17.60 -7.74
N ASN A 931 -38.05 -18.29 -7.91
CA ASN A 931 -36.70 -17.88 -7.50
C ASN A 931 -36.57 -17.59 -6.00
N ASP A 932 -37.35 -18.27 -5.16
CA ASP A 932 -37.28 -18.16 -3.70
C ASP A 932 -36.14 -18.99 -3.10
N GLY A 933 -35.45 -19.80 -3.91
CA GLY A 933 -34.33 -20.64 -3.56
C GLY A 933 -34.74 -22.07 -3.22
N THR A 934 -36.03 -22.43 -3.20
CA THR A 934 -36.51 -23.76 -2.81
C THR A 934 -37.56 -24.30 -3.75
N VAL A 935 -37.31 -25.46 -4.38
CA VAL A 935 -38.34 -26.12 -5.20
C VAL A 935 -39.41 -26.77 -4.30
N ASN A 936 -40.63 -26.25 -4.32
CA ASN A 936 -41.70 -26.67 -3.41
C ASN A 936 -43.10 -26.64 -4.06
N SER A 937 -44.14 -26.77 -3.22
CA SER A 937 -45.53 -26.81 -3.69
C SER A 937 -46.00 -25.51 -4.36
N ILE A 938 -45.35 -24.38 -4.08
CA ILE A 938 -45.59 -23.10 -4.73
C ILE A 938 -45.13 -23.16 -6.19
N ASP A 939 -43.93 -23.68 -6.47
CA ASP A 939 -43.43 -23.85 -7.84
C ASP A 939 -44.30 -24.79 -8.65
N TRP A 940 -44.74 -25.89 -8.03
CA TRP A 940 -45.72 -26.77 -8.65
C TRP A 940 -47.03 -26.04 -8.96
N SER A 941 -47.53 -25.24 -8.03
CA SER A 941 -48.77 -24.50 -8.25
C SER A 941 -48.63 -23.52 -9.41
N LEU A 942 -47.46 -22.88 -9.56
CA LEU A 942 -47.13 -22.01 -10.68
C LEU A 942 -47.03 -22.80 -12.00
N MET A 943 -46.33 -23.94 -12.00
CA MET A 943 -46.23 -24.82 -13.17
C MET A 943 -47.59 -25.36 -13.61
N ASN A 944 -48.39 -25.87 -12.68
CA ASN A 944 -49.70 -26.46 -12.96
C ASN A 944 -50.69 -25.42 -13.51
N PHE A 945 -50.59 -24.15 -13.06
CA PHE A 945 -51.36 -23.05 -13.64
C PHE A 945 -51.01 -22.78 -15.12
N LYS A 946 -49.81 -23.20 -15.55
CA LYS A 946 -49.26 -23.03 -16.90
C LYS A 946 -49.25 -24.33 -17.70
N TRP A 947 -49.95 -25.36 -17.25
CA TRP A 947 -49.97 -26.67 -17.93
C TRP A 947 -50.49 -26.56 -19.37
N ASN A 948 -49.83 -27.26 -20.30
CA ASN A 948 -50.09 -27.21 -21.75
C ASN A 948 -49.95 -25.82 -22.38
N THR A 949 -49.08 -24.97 -21.85
CA THR A 949 -48.75 -23.67 -22.44
C THR A 949 -47.29 -23.62 -22.88
N SER A 950 -46.92 -22.63 -23.69
CA SER A 950 -45.52 -22.37 -24.08
C SER A 950 -44.83 -21.35 -23.16
N ASP A 951 -45.18 -21.34 -21.87
CA ASP A 951 -44.62 -20.37 -20.91
C ASP A 951 -43.16 -20.73 -20.60
N VAL A 952 -42.25 -19.88 -21.08
CA VAL A 952 -40.79 -20.08 -21.00
C VAL A 952 -40.24 -20.15 -19.58
N SER A 953 -40.98 -19.62 -18.59
CA SER A 953 -40.54 -19.64 -17.19
C SER A 953 -40.80 -20.99 -16.51
N THR A 954 -41.82 -21.72 -16.97
CA THR A 954 -42.23 -23.02 -16.42
C THR A 954 -41.91 -24.20 -17.34
N ASP A 955 -41.57 -23.93 -18.61
CA ASP A 955 -41.02 -24.91 -19.55
C ASP A 955 -39.54 -25.14 -19.21
N LEU A 956 -39.28 -26.16 -18.39
CA LEU A 956 -37.96 -26.43 -17.84
C LEU A 956 -37.06 -27.12 -18.84
N ASN A 957 -37.59 -27.90 -19.79
CA ASN A 957 -36.80 -28.56 -20.84
C ASN A 957 -36.65 -27.74 -22.13
N SER A 958 -37.36 -26.60 -22.23
CA SER A 958 -37.37 -25.70 -23.39
C SER A 958 -37.82 -26.39 -24.66
N ASP A 959 -38.76 -27.34 -24.57
CA ASP A 959 -39.38 -28.02 -25.72
C ASP A 959 -40.57 -27.25 -26.31
N GLY A 960 -40.96 -26.15 -25.67
CA GLY A 960 -42.05 -25.27 -26.07
C GLY A 960 -43.41 -25.63 -25.46
N ASN A 961 -43.50 -26.62 -24.56
CA ASN A 961 -44.75 -27.02 -23.95
C ASN A 961 -44.61 -27.52 -22.50
N VAL A 962 -45.22 -26.81 -21.54
CA VAL A 962 -45.24 -27.19 -20.11
C VAL A 962 -46.06 -28.46 -19.89
N ASN A 963 -45.41 -29.56 -19.56
CA ASN A 963 -46.05 -30.87 -19.47
C ASN A 963 -45.45 -31.79 -18.38
N SER A 964 -45.77 -33.08 -18.43
CA SER A 964 -45.28 -34.08 -17.47
C SER A 964 -43.76 -34.21 -17.40
N VAL A 965 -43.05 -33.85 -18.47
CA VAL A 965 -41.57 -33.84 -18.51
C VAL A 965 -41.03 -32.71 -17.64
N ASP A 966 -41.60 -31.51 -17.72
CA ASP A 966 -41.23 -30.38 -16.85
C ASP A 966 -41.55 -30.67 -15.40
N PHE A 967 -42.72 -31.27 -15.14
CA PHE A 967 -43.04 -31.72 -13.78
C PHE A 967 -42.02 -32.73 -13.26
N SER A 968 -41.56 -33.65 -14.10
CA SER A 968 -40.54 -34.63 -13.70
C SER A 968 -39.21 -33.94 -13.35
N LEU A 969 -38.84 -32.88 -14.09
CA LEU A 969 -37.64 -32.08 -13.83
C LEU A 969 -37.75 -31.25 -12.55
N LEU A 970 -38.92 -30.65 -12.29
CA LEU A 970 -39.22 -29.95 -11.04
C LEU A 970 -39.18 -30.94 -9.87
N ASN A 971 -39.87 -32.07 -10.00
CA ASN A 971 -39.95 -33.09 -8.95
C ASN A 971 -38.59 -33.74 -8.64
N ALA A 972 -37.66 -33.80 -9.60
CA ALA A 972 -36.29 -34.27 -9.37
C ALA A 972 -35.51 -33.39 -8.38
N ASN A 973 -35.95 -32.15 -8.17
CA ASN A 973 -35.37 -31.21 -7.23
C ASN A 973 -36.32 -30.84 -6.09
N TRP A 974 -37.43 -31.57 -5.91
CA TRP A 974 -38.42 -31.29 -4.87
C TRP A 974 -37.80 -31.27 -3.47
N PHE A 975 -38.07 -30.21 -2.70
CA PHE A 975 -37.45 -29.89 -1.40
C PHE A 975 -35.94 -29.61 -1.42
N LYS A 976 -35.29 -29.48 -2.58
CA LYS A 976 -33.93 -28.97 -2.63
C LYS A 976 -33.93 -27.44 -2.50
N SER A 977 -33.09 -26.94 -1.62
CA SER A 977 -32.81 -25.52 -1.43
C SER A 977 -31.40 -25.18 -1.88
N GLY A 978 -31.25 -24.14 -2.70
CA GLY A 978 -29.99 -23.64 -3.23
C GLY A 978 -29.26 -22.68 -2.33
#